data_AF-A0A8H7SCQ7-F1
#
_entry.id   AF-A0A8H7SCQ7-F1
#
_cell.length_a   1.000
_cell.length_b   1.000
_cell.length_c   1.000
_cell.angle_alpha   90.00
_cell.angle_beta   90.00
_cell.angle_gamma   90.00
#
_symmetry.space_group_name_H-M   'P 1'
#
loop_
_entity.id
_entity.type
_entity.pdbx_description
1 polymer ?
#
loop_
_entity_poly.entity_id
_entity_poly.type
_entity_poly.pdbx_seq_one_letter_code
_entity_poly.pdbx_strand_id
1 'polypeptide(L)'
;MSYQLLNRQAHINNDAAAAISIEQQQEQEKQLLPNNDSLSSEEEARIPHRNHIHQHSFKGHVEEHFSRPELVRDCILGLSDGLTVPFALAAGLSSLGDSRIVIFGGIAEMVSGAISMGLGGYLAAKSEADHYITERQREAREVELYPDEEEEEIVEIFETYGLDRESIEPMFVRFRENSEKFVDFMMKFELNLEMPDPNRSLISAATIGLSYLFGGLIPLLPYFIINDTMDALFSSIVVTSITLLAFGYIKSIYLRPAQAVMGALQTLAIGGIAAGFSYGIVALVSSANAEQSNNNSDNGAIPFCVQHHFTSSNNKNTIQPCFEESQQHRQQRHSSAYNKRDQKQNANNSGDGSTNAMIIIDFTCESTNQDECNKVKASLTKASEYISSVLVFKTPLYVNATYLSFCQQLGQCEEAPEGTVGTGQAYPSVSYLMQEGNTTRMYPQALLKQYYSLAKSVNWYEYDMNAYFNSEITWYYEDDGNTIKENETDLLLTIIHEFVHGLGFVSAWSDDTYERFSMYDSTMEKFLTPMPLNPPNELPEVSAVMNSEEGVQPYWGFVDFPLDKLLYGNKYPLTLTTQVLNEWGNSNVMFANILDMVNDWLNGKNFREQAEAVYQMATKRGDITIMIDDVEIMALETSLSPFQDGSSLTHVDQSTYATTDDYLMCYSAMRGISLNDLSKLHPLGPLGPSLVHVLAELGYFIQPSYNQHVNVKTVQPNISFWVPPIDLVGTVTNPSPAVSINADGPAHIPSASDTPSSSASSFISSLLLSSSLSSLSVSLFICIKQSPGLLFFYIFITLAFSYPCYY
;
A
#
# COMPACT_ATOMS: atom_id res chain seq x y z
N MET A 1 23.01 -49.52 -31.93
CA MET A 1 24.34 -49.59 -31.27
C MET A 1 25.53 -49.39 -32.21
N SER A 2 25.46 -49.70 -33.51
CA SER A 2 26.58 -49.40 -34.45
C SER A 2 26.64 -47.93 -34.92
N TYR A 3 25.56 -47.15 -34.79
CA TYR A 3 25.52 -45.74 -35.20
C TYR A 3 26.11 -44.78 -34.14
N GLN A 4 26.08 -45.16 -32.86
CA GLN A 4 26.64 -44.36 -31.75
C GLN A 4 28.14 -44.61 -31.51
N LEU A 5 28.71 -45.71 -32.04
CA LEU A 5 30.16 -45.96 -31.99
C LEU A 5 30.91 -45.25 -33.13
N LEU A 6 30.28 -45.01 -34.28
CA LEU A 6 30.86 -44.27 -35.41
C LEU A 6 30.99 -42.76 -35.11
N ASN A 7 30.00 -42.14 -34.45
CA ASN A 7 30.08 -40.72 -34.09
C ASN A 7 31.09 -40.43 -32.96
N ARG A 8 31.33 -41.38 -32.05
CA ARG A 8 32.34 -41.23 -30.99
C ARG A 8 33.78 -41.32 -31.53
N GLN A 9 34.00 -42.10 -32.58
CA GLN A 9 35.31 -42.20 -33.24
C GLN A 9 35.61 -40.96 -34.12
N ALA A 10 34.57 -40.32 -34.69
CA ALA A 10 34.71 -39.09 -35.47
C ALA A 10 35.07 -37.87 -34.60
N HIS A 11 34.52 -37.76 -33.39
CA HIS A 11 34.87 -36.69 -32.46
C HIS A 11 36.31 -36.81 -31.91
N ILE A 12 36.75 -38.01 -31.54
CA ILE A 12 38.13 -38.23 -31.04
C ILE A 12 39.19 -37.95 -32.13
N ASN A 13 38.89 -38.24 -33.39
CA ASN A 13 39.80 -37.97 -34.50
C ASN A 13 39.87 -36.47 -34.87
N ASN A 14 38.78 -35.71 -34.69
CA ASN A 14 38.76 -34.27 -34.92
C ASN A 14 39.49 -33.50 -33.81
N ASP A 15 39.36 -33.94 -32.55
CA ASP A 15 40.05 -33.33 -31.41
C ASP A 15 41.56 -33.61 -31.45
N ALA A 16 41.98 -34.78 -31.97
CA ALA A 16 43.40 -35.09 -32.19
C ALA A 16 44.00 -34.31 -33.38
N ALA A 17 43.21 -34.03 -34.44
CA ALA A 17 43.66 -33.24 -35.58
C ALA A 17 43.79 -31.75 -35.24
N ALA A 18 42.90 -31.21 -34.39
CA ALA A 18 42.96 -29.83 -33.91
C ALA A 18 44.15 -29.59 -32.94
N ALA A 19 44.45 -30.57 -32.07
CA ALA A 19 45.59 -30.49 -31.17
C ALA A 19 46.95 -30.51 -31.91
N ILE A 20 47.07 -31.29 -32.99
CA ILE A 20 48.30 -31.35 -33.81
C ILE A 20 48.50 -30.07 -34.64
N SER A 21 47.44 -29.39 -35.07
CA SER A 21 47.57 -28.09 -35.76
C SER A 21 48.02 -26.95 -34.84
N ILE A 22 47.64 -26.98 -33.56
CA ILE A 22 48.03 -25.96 -32.58
C ILE A 22 49.50 -26.15 -32.16
N GLU A 23 49.96 -27.39 -32.00
CA GLU A 23 51.37 -27.69 -31.70
C GLU A 23 52.30 -27.34 -32.89
N GLN A 24 51.84 -27.52 -34.14
CA GLN A 24 52.59 -27.12 -35.33
C GLN A 24 52.62 -25.60 -35.57
N GLN A 25 51.57 -24.86 -35.17
CA GLN A 25 51.58 -23.39 -35.21
C GLN A 25 52.50 -22.80 -34.12
N GLN A 26 52.55 -23.40 -32.93
CA GLN A 26 53.46 -22.98 -31.85
C GLN A 26 54.95 -23.29 -32.15
N GLU A 27 55.26 -24.31 -32.96
CA GLU A 27 56.63 -24.59 -33.41
C GLU A 27 57.11 -23.70 -34.57
N GLN A 28 56.20 -23.23 -35.45
CA GLN A 28 56.56 -22.28 -36.52
C GLN A 28 56.82 -20.86 -35.99
N GLU A 29 56.14 -20.44 -34.92
CA GLU A 29 56.34 -19.11 -34.31
C GLU A 29 57.64 -19.00 -33.49
N LYS A 30 58.17 -20.13 -33.02
CA LYS A 30 59.44 -20.21 -32.27
C LYS A 30 60.71 -20.16 -33.14
N GLN A 31 60.58 -20.23 -34.47
CA GLN A 31 61.72 -20.27 -35.40
C GLN A 31 61.97 -18.95 -36.17
N LEU A 32 61.23 -17.87 -35.89
CA LEU A 32 61.28 -16.62 -36.68
C LEU A 32 61.65 -15.33 -35.92
N LEU A 33 62.24 -15.41 -34.73
CA LEU A 33 62.86 -14.24 -34.07
C LEU A 33 64.39 -14.40 -33.93
N PRO A 34 65.20 -13.45 -34.45
CA PRO A 34 66.66 -13.55 -34.47
C PRO A 34 67.33 -13.05 -33.18
N ASN A 35 68.38 -13.76 -32.77
CA ASN A 35 69.36 -13.33 -31.78
C ASN A 35 70.32 -12.30 -32.39
N ASN A 36 70.53 -11.19 -31.69
CA ASN A 36 71.61 -10.24 -31.97
C ASN A 36 72.86 -10.66 -31.20
N ASP A 37 73.98 -10.82 -31.92
CA ASP A 37 75.30 -10.32 -31.48
C ASP A 37 76.32 -10.32 -32.63
N SER A 38 76.77 -9.11 -32.99
CA SER A 38 78.11 -8.84 -33.53
C SER A 38 78.50 -7.38 -33.22
N LEU A 39 79.68 -7.21 -32.61
CA LEU A 39 80.47 -6.00 -32.30
C LEU A 39 80.02 -5.12 -31.11
N SER A 40 80.88 -4.58 -30.24
CA SER A 40 82.18 -4.95 -29.63
C SER A 40 82.58 -3.75 -28.77
N SER A 41 82.71 -3.95 -27.45
CA SER A 41 83.67 -3.29 -26.55
C SER A 41 83.90 -1.76 -26.63
N GLU A 42 82.82 -0.99 -26.61
CA GLU A 42 82.66 0.35 -26.03
C GLU A 42 81.21 0.37 -25.51
N GLU A 43 80.87 -0.12 -24.31
CA GLU A 43 81.17 0.50 -23.04
C GLU A 43 80.97 -0.51 -21.88
N GLU A 44 81.67 -1.64 -21.93
CA GLU A 44 81.77 -2.56 -20.79
C GLU A 44 82.73 -1.96 -19.74
N ALA A 45 82.26 -0.95 -19.00
CA ALA A 45 83.03 -0.34 -17.91
C ALA A 45 82.14 0.17 -16.77
N ARG A 46 81.37 -0.73 -16.15
CA ARG A 46 81.40 -0.97 -14.69
C ARG A 46 80.16 -1.74 -14.22
N ILE A 47 80.33 -3.03 -13.98
CA ILE A 47 79.70 -3.63 -12.80
C ILE A 47 80.42 -3.01 -11.58
N PRO A 48 79.67 -2.49 -10.60
CA PRO A 48 79.67 -3.20 -9.34
C PRO A 48 78.26 -3.33 -8.76
N HIS A 49 78.00 -4.52 -8.26
CA HIS A 49 77.41 -4.78 -6.96
C HIS A 49 76.51 -3.69 -6.34
N ARG A 50 75.31 -4.14 -5.99
CA ARG A 50 74.71 -4.04 -4.65
C ARG A 50 74.37 -2.62 -4.17
N ASN A 51 73.11 -2.51 -3.77
CA ASN A 51 72.46 -1.36 -3.12
C ASN A 51 72.22 -0.21 -4.09
N HIS A 52 70.99 -0.04 -4.55
CA HIS A 52 70.21 1.13 -4.18
C HIS A 52 68.76 0.90 -4.60
N ILE A 53 67.95 0.65 -3.57
CA ILE A 53 66.52 0.91 -3.57
C ILE A 53 66.34 2.36 -4.06
N HIS A 54 65.93 2.56 -5.31
CA HIS A 54 65.26 3.80 -5.68
C HIS A 54 63.78 3.60 -5.39
N GLN A 55 63.46 3.73 -4.10
CA GLN A 55 62.19 4.25 -3.65
C GLN A 55 61.97 5.57 -4.39
N HIS A 56 61.19 5.54 -5.48
CA HIS A 56 60.27 6.64 -5.68
C HIS A 56 59.25 6.53 -4.55
N SER A 57 59.61 7.10 -3.41
CA SER A 57 58.65 7.58 -2.44
C SER A 57 57.75 8.53 -3.23
N PHE A 58 56.60 8.03 -3.67
CA PHE A 58 55.42 8.87 -3.71
C PHE A 58 55.33 9.42 -2.29
N LYS A 59 55.81 10.66 -2.11
CA LYS A 59 55.33 11.51 -1.03
C LYS A 59 53.82 11.41 -1.17
N GLY A 60 53.19 10.72 -0.23
CA GLY A 60 51.74 10.60 -0.19
C GLY A 60 51.19 12.01 -0.32
N HIS A 61 50.61 12.31 -1.47
CA HIS A 61 49.62 13.35 -1.54
C HIS A 61 48.46 12.78 -0.72
N VAL A 62 48.53 12.97 0.60
CA VAL A 62 47.43 12.67 1.50
C VAL A 62 46.47 13.82 1.27
N GLU A 63 45.60 13.64 0.29
CA GLU A 63 44.44 14.48 0.18
C GLU A 63 43.60 14.19 1.42
N GLU A 64 43.53 15.16 2.33
CA GLU A 64 42.58 15.12 3.44
C GLU A 64 41.18 15.28 2.85
N HIS A 65 40.61 14.17 2.37
CA HIS A 65 39.21 14.11 2.02
C HIS A 65 38.39 13.94 3.28
N PHE A 66 37.36 14.78 3.40
CA PHE A 66 36.42 14.77 4.50
C PHE A 66 35.84 13.36 4.69
N SER A 67 36.13 12.72 5.82
CA SER A 67 35.71 11.35 6.10
C SER A 67 34.23 11.36 6.52
N ARG A 68 33.37 10.72 5.72
CA ARG A 68 31.91 10.55 5.91
C ARG A 68 31.03 11.79 5.63
N PRO A 69 31.00 12.30 4.39
CA PRO A 69 30.09 13.39 3.97
C PRO A 69 28.60 13.05 4.23
N GLU A 70 28.31 11.77 4.12
CA GLU A 70 27.05 11.09 4.37
C GLU A 70 26.46 11.32 5.78
N LEU A 71 27.25 11.15 6.85
CA LEU A 71 26.78 11.39 8.22
C LEU A 71 26.49 12.87 8.47
N VAL A 72 27.33 13.74 7.91
CA VAL A 72 27.15 15.18 8.05
C VAL A 72 25.90 15.64 7.33
N ARG A 73 25.64 15.09 6.13
CA ARG A 73 24.39 15.32 5.39
C ARG A 73 23.18 14.92 6.23
N ASP A 74 23.19 13.72 6.78
CA ASP A 74 22.07 13.17 7.57
C ASP A 74 21.79 14.02 8.82
N CYS A 75 22.85 14.41 9.55
CA CYS A 75 22.73 15.30 10.70
C CYS A 75 22.20 16.69 10.32
N ILE A 76 22.65 17.24 9.19
CA ILE A 76 22.18 18.53 8.69
C ILE A 76 20.69 18.46 8.31
N LEU A 77 20.25 17.38 7.67
CA LEU A 77 18.83 17.19 7.32
C LEU A 77 17.98 17.11 8.58
N GLY A 78 18.33 16.22 9.53
CA GLY A 78 17.59 16.06 10.78
C GLY A 78 17.54 17.34 11.62
N LEU A 79 18.68 18.01 11.83
CA LEU A 79 18.73 19.26 12.61
C LEU A 79 17.97 20.41 11.94
N SER A 80 18.03 20.52 10.62
CA SER A 80 17.33 21.59 9.89
C SER A 80 15.82 21.51 10.15
N ASP A 81 15.25 20.31 9.96
CA ASP A 81 13.81 20.11 10.10
C ASP A 81 13.38 20.14 11.58
N GLY A 82 14.18 19.52 12.45
CA GLY A 82 13.96 19.52 13.90
C GLY A 82 14.03 20.92 14.52
N LEU A 83 14.79 21.86 13.96
CA LEU A 83 14.78 23.25 14.44
C LEU A 83 13.58 24.05 13.93
N THR A 84 13.05 23.73 12.74
CA THR A 84 12.03 24.54 12.09
C THR A 84 10.60 24.08 12.39
N VAL A 85 10.30 22.79 12.34
CA VAL A 85 8.93 22.28 12.45
C VAL A 85 8.39 22.35 13.88
N PRO A 86 9.12 21.85 14.91
CA PRO A 86 8.70 21.98 16.31
C PRO A 86 8.62 23.45 16.76
N PHE A 87 9.49 24.32 16.25
CA PHE A 87 9.40 25.76 16.50
C PHE A 87 8.15 26.38 15.90
N ALA A 88 7.84 26.07 14.63
CA ALA A 88 6.67 26.60 13.96
C ALA A 88 5.39 26.14 14.66
N LEU A 89 5.30 24.86 15.02
CA LEU A 89 4.19 24.31 15.80
C LEU A 89 4.06 25.00 17.17
N ALA A 90 5.17 25.15 17.90
CA ALA A 90 5.15 25.81 19.20
C ALA A 90 4.68 27.26 19.11
N ALA A 91 5.12 27.99 18.08
CA ALA A 91 4.62 29.33 17.78
C ALA A 91 3.12 29.33 17.48
N GLY A 92 2.65 28.40 16.63
CA GLY A 92 1.24 28.18 16.32
C GLY A 92 0.37 28.00 17.57
N LEU A 93 0.72 26.99 18.37
CA LEU A 93 -0.03 26.63 19.57
C LEU A 93 0.03 27.70 20.67
N SER A 94 1.09 28.52 20.68
CA SER A 94 1.19 29.63 21.64
C SER A 94 0.09 30.66 21.47
N SER A 95 -0.48 30.81 20.26
CA SER A 95 -1.62 31.71 20.03
C SER A 95 -2.88 31.33 20.84
N LEU A 96 -2.98 30.07 21.30
CA LEU A 96 -4.08 29.57 22.13
C LEU A 96 -3.94 29.93 23.63
N GLY A 97 -2.76 30.39 24.06
CA GLY A 97 -2.56 30.93 25.40
C GLY A 97 -2.27 29.91 26.53
N ASP A 98 -2.29 28.60 26.29
CA ASP A 98 -1.90 27.57 27.29
C ASP A 98 -0.56 26.90 26.94
N SER A 99 0.47 27.15 27.76
CA SER A 99 1.80 26.56 27.61
C SER A 99 1.81 25.03 27.71
N ARG A 100 0.84 24.40 28.40
CA ARG A 100 0.74 22.94 28.46
C ARG A 100 0.38 22.35 27.10
N ILE A 101 -0.48 23.02 26.34
CA ILE A 101 -0.84 22.58 24.97
C ILE A 101 0.40 22.64 24.08
N VAL A 102 1.21 23.71 24.22
CA VAL A 102 2.47 23.85 23.49
C VAL A 102 3.46 22.74 23.85
N ILE A 103 3.61 22.42 25.14
CA ILE A 103 4.55 21.38 25.60
C ILE A 103 4.11 19.99 25.14
N PHE A 104 2.84 19.61 25.34
CA PHE A 104 2.36 18.28 24.95
C PHE A 104 2.34 18.11 23.43
N GLY A 105 1.85 19.12 22.70
CA GLY A 105 1.85 19.11 21.23
C GLY A 105 3.26 19.10 20.66
N GLY A 106 4.17 19.90 21.23
CA GLY A 106 5.57 19.97 20.83
C GLY A 106 6.36 18.69 21.10
N ILE A 107 6.18 18.05 22.28
CA ILE A 107 6.83 16.77 22.56
C ILE A 107 6.28 15.68 21.63
N ALA A 108 4.96 15.65 21.42
CA ALA A 108 4.32 14.66 20.54
C ALA A 108 4.86 14.77 19.11
N GLU A 109 4.92 15.98 18.56
CA GLU A 109 5.47 16.23 17.23
C GLU A 109 6.97 15.97 17.14
N MET A 110 7.75 16.35 18.15
CA MET A 110 9.18 16.10 18.19
C MET A 110 9.51 14.60 18.18
N VAL A 111 8.76 13.78 18.95
CA VAL A 111 8.96 12.32 19.01
C VAL A 111 8.45 11.64 17.74
N SER A 112 7.25 11.99 17.27
CA SER A 112 6.69 11.40 16.04
C SER A 112 7.52 11.78 14.81
N GLY A 113 7.97 13.04 14.73
CA GLY A 113 8.84 13.53 13.67
C GLY A 113 10.22 12.87 13.67
N ALA A 114 10.83 12.65 14.85
CA ALA A 114 12.11 11.95 14.96
C ALA A 114 12.02 10.50 14.46
N ILE A 115 10.94 9.80 14.80
CA ILE A 115 10.68 8.43 14.33
C ILE A 115 10.42 8.44 12.82
N SER A 116 9.57 9.34 12.34
CA SER A 116 9.23 9.46 10.91
C SER A 116 10.45 9.72 10.04
N MET A 117 11.26 10.74 10.38
CA MET A 117 12.47 11.06 9.62
C MET A 117 13.55 9.99 9.76
N GLY A 118 13.68 9.35 10.93
CA GLY A 118 14.60 8.22 11.12
C GLY A 118 14.22 7.02 10.25
N LEU A 119 12.95 6.63 10.23
CA LEU A 119 12.46 5.56 9.36
C LEU A 119 12.56 5.94 7.88
N GLY A 120 12.27 7.19 7.51
CA GLY A 120 12.46 7.70 6.15
C GLY A 120 13.93 7.58 5.71
N GLY A 121 14.87 7.95 6.59
CA GLY A 121 16.30 7.77 6.38
C GLY A 121 16.75 6.32 6.22
N TYR A 122 16.17 5.42 7.02
CA TYR A 122 16.39 3.97 6.93
C TYR A 122 15.92 3.42 5.58
N LEU A 123 14.67 3.71 5.21
CA LEU A 123 14.04 3.21 4.01
C LEU A 123 14.74 3.72 2.77
N ALA A 124 15.09 5.01 2.71
CA ALA A 124 15.83 5.58 1.58
C ALA A 124 17.18 4.89 1.38
N ALA A 125 17.96 4.72 2.45
CA ALA A 125 19.26 4.06 2.38
C ALA A 125 19.15 2.55 2.09
N LYS A 126 18.09 1.88 2.56
CA LYS A 126 17.82 0.48 2.25
C LYS A 126 17.41 0.31 0.78
N SER A 127 16.51 1.14 0.27
CA SER A 127 16.07 1.11 -1.12
C SER A 127 17.23 1.37 -2.09
N GLU A 128 18.14 2.29 -1.76
CA GLU A 128 19.36 2.53 -2.54
C GLU A 128 20.28 1.28 -2.57
N ALA A 129 20.38 0.56 -1.45
CA ALA A 129 21.13 -0.70 -1.38
C ALA A 129 20.47 -1.83 -2.17
N ASP A 130 19.16 -1.99 -2.07
CA ASP A 130 18.40 -3.00 -2.81
C ASP A 130 18.43 -2.72 -4.32
N HIS A 131 18.36 -1.44 -4.71
CA HIS A 131 18.54 -0.98 -6.10
C HIS A 131 19.93 -1.32 -6.62
N TYR A 132 21.00 -1.02 -5.85
CA TYR A 132 22.38 -1.37 -6.22
C TYR A 132 22.55 -2.87 -6.46
N ILE A 133 22.01 -3.71 -5.57
CA ILE A 133 22.11 -5.18 -5.67
C ILE A 133 21.41 -5.68 -6.94
N THR A 134 20.22 -5.15 -7.23
CA THR A 134 19.42 -5.55 -8.39
C THR A 134 20.12 -5.18 -9.69
N GLU A 135 20.60 -3.93 -9.80
CA GLU A 135 21.33 -3.48 -10.98
C GLU A 135 22.64 -4.25 -11.15
N ARG A 136 23.39 -4.51 -10.08
CA ARG A 136 24.60 -5.32 -10.15
C ARG A 136 24.35 -6.74 -10.67
N GLN A 137 23.20 -7.34 -10.34
CA GLN A 137 22.81 -8.66 -10.84
C GLN A 137 22.32 -8.61 -12.30
N ARG A 138 21.73 -7.51 -12.74
CA ARG A 138 21.37 -7.28 -14.14
C ARG A 138 22.64 -7.14 -14.98
N GLU A 139 23.52 -6.23 -14.57
CA GLU A 139 24.81 -5.94 -15.21
C GLU A 139 25.69 -7.18 -15.31
N ALA A 140 25.78 -7.97 -14.23
CA ALA A 140 26.55 -9.21 -14.24
C ALA A 140 26.04 -10.25 -15.24
N ARG A 141 24.73 -10.27 -15.53
CA ARG A 141 24.15 -11.14 -16.55
C ARG A 141 24.37 -10.60 -17.95
N GLU A 142 24.31 -9.29 -18.13
CA GLU A 142 24.54 -8.63 -19.42
C GLU A 142 25.99 -8.80 -19.86
N VAL A 143 26.97 -8.58 -18.97
CA VAL A 143 28.39 -8.88 -19.21
C VAL A 143 28.66 -10.36 -19.55
N GLU A 144 27.87 -11.29 -19.01
CA GLU A 144 28.02 -12.73 -19.31
C GLU A 144 27.37 -13.13 -20.65
N LEU A 145 26.19 -12.58 -20.96
CA LEU A 145 25.39 -12.97 -22.12
C LEU A 145 25.74 -12.18 -23.39
N TYR A 146 26.11 -10.91 -23.24
CA TYR A 146 26.31 -9.95 -24.34
C TYR A 146 27.63 -9.14 -24.19
N PRO A 147 28.80 -9.80 -23.99
CA PRO A 147 30.05 -9.10 -23.71
C PRO A 147 30.47 -8.13 -24.83
N ASP A 148 30.17 -8.43 -26.09
CA ASP A 148 30.51 -7.57 -27.22
C ASP A 148 29.66 -6.28 -27.24
N GLU A 149 28.42 -6.33 -26.72
CA GLU A 149 27.53 -5.16 -26.62
C GLU A 149 27.97 -4.27 -25.45
N GLU A 150 28.28 -4.85 -24.29
CA GLU A 150 28.80 -4.11 -23.13
C GLU A 150 30.15 -3.42 -23.40
N GLU A 151 31.01 -4.04 -24.22
CA GLU A 151 32.24 -3.39 -24.67
C GLU A 151 31.96 -2.16 -25.54
N GLU A 152 30.91 -2.19 -26.36
CA GLU A 152 30.50 -1.03 -27.17
C GLU A 152 29.98 0.11 -26.29
N GLU A 153 29.23 -0.20 -25.23
CA GLU A 153 28.76 0.82 -24.29
C GLU A 153 29.92 1.55 -23.59
N ILE A 154 30.97 0.82 -23.22
CA ILE A 154 32.22 1.43 -22.71
C ILE A 154 32.87 2.34 -23.77
N VAL A 155 32.91 1.92 -25.04
CA VAL A 155 33.43 2.75 -26.14
C VAL A 155 32.63 4.04 -26.22
N GLU A 156 31.30 3.97 -26.23
CA GLU A 156 30.41 5.14 -26.28
C GLU A 156 30.65 6.10 -25.11
N ILE A 157 30.81 5.58 -23.88
CA ILE A 157 31.13 6.39 -22.71
C ILE A 157 32.47 7.11 -22.90
N PHE A 158 33.52 6.39 -23.30
CA PHE A 158 34.87 6.95 -23.42
C PHE A 158 35.11 7.84 -24.64
N GLU A 159 34.33 7.67 -25.71
CA GLU A 159 34.33 8.59 -26.84
C GLU A 159 33.97 10.01 -26.40
N THR A 160 33.08 10.17 -25.41
CA THR A 160 32.76 11.49 -24.83
C THR A 160 33.95 12.15 -24.13
N TYR A 161 34.90 11.34 -23.65
CA TYR A 161 36.17 11.80 -23.07
C TYR A 161 37.29 11.95 -24.12
N GLY A 162 37.01 11.67 -25.39
CA GLY A 162 37.94 11.79 -26.50
C GLY A 162 38.93 10.62 -26.62
N LEU A 163 38.59 9.45 -26.08
CA LEU A 163 39.35 8.22 -26.28
C LEU A 163 38.73 7.40 -27.40
N ASP A 164 39.54 6.99 -28.36
CA ASP A 164 39.16 6.12 -29.46
C ASP A 164 39.26 4.64 -29.08
N ARG A 165 38.51 3.77 -29.78
CA ARG A 165 38.46 2.33 -29.50
C ARG A 165 39.85 1.68 -29.42
N GLU A 166 40.77 2.06 -30.31
CA GLU A 166 42.14 1.53 -30.32
C GLU A 166 42.89 1.80 -29.01
N SER A 167 42.58 2.92 -28.33
CA SER A 167 43.20 3.30 -27.05
C SER A 167 42.65 2.50 -25.86
N ILE A 168 41.41 2.03 -25.91
CA ILE A 168 40.74 1.30 -24.80
C ILE A 168 40.71 -0.22 -24.99
N GLU A 169 41.01 -0.74 -26.19
CA GLU A 169 41.09 -2.18 -26.49
C GLU A 169 41.91 -3.01 -25.48
N PRO A 170 43.09 -2.54 -24.99
CA PRO A 170 43.85 -3.29 -23.98
C PRO A 170 43.10 -3.47 -22.64
N MET A 171 42.13 -2.60 -22.34
CA MET A 171 41.28 -2.66 -21.14
C MET A 171 40.29 -3.83 -21.24
N PHE A 172 39.65 -4.00 -22.39
CA PHE A 172 38.72 -5.11 -22.66
C PHE A 172 39.39 -6.47 -22.53
N VAL A 173 40.64 -6.60 -22.99
CA VAL A 173 41.43 -7.83 -22.78
C VAL A 173 41.53 -8.18 -21.29
N ARG A 174 41.68 -7.19 -20.40
CA ARG A 174 41.75 -7.40 -18.95
C ARG A 174 40.40 -7.63 -18.30
N PHE A 175 39.34 -7.00 -18.80
CA PHE A 175 37.98 -7.23 -18.33
C PHE A 175 37.49 -8.64 -18.69
N ARG A 176 37.85 -9.16 -19.86
CA ARG A 176 37.61 -10.56 -20.24
C ARG A 176 38.32 -11.57 -19.31
N GLU A 177 39.45 -11.19 -18.70
CA GLU A 177 40.14 -12.01 -17.68
C GLU A 177 39.44 -11.96 -16.30
N ASN A 178 38.64 -10.92 -16.01
CA ASN A 178 37.99 -10.71 -14.72
C ASN A 178 36.65 -9.99 -14.88
N SER A 179 35.58 -10.77 -15.05
CA SER A 179 34.21 -10.26 -15.22
C SER A 179 33.70 -9.48 -14.01
N GLU A 180 34.13 -9.78 -12.78
CA GLU A 180 33.73 -8.99 -11.60
C GLU A 180 34.26 -7.55 -11.68
N LYS A 181 35.48 -7.36 -12.19
CA LYS A 181 36.06 -6.02 -12.37
C LYS A 181 35.45 -5.28 -13.55
N PHE A 182 34.95 -6.01 -14.55
CA PHE A 182 34.16 -5.45 -15.64
C PHE A 182 32.82 -4.93 -15.10
N VAL A 183 32.07 -5.75 -14.36
CA VAL A 183 30.81 -5.33 -13.72
C VAL A 183 31.03 -4.17 -12.76
N ASP A 184 32.07 -4.19 -11.92
CA ASP A 184 32.40 -3.05 -11.05
C ASP A 184 32.65 -1.76 -11.84
N PHE A 185 33.20 -1.87 -13.05
CA PHE A 185 33.46 -0.75 -13.93
C PHE A 185 32.16 -0.21 -14.54
N MET A 186 31.32 -1.09 -15.11
CA MET A 186 30.02 -0.72 -15.69
C MET A 186 29.10 -0.08 -14.66
N MET A 187 28.95 -0.71 -13.49
CA MET A 187 28.19 -0.16 -12.37
C MET A 187 28.59 1.29 -12.04
N LYS A 188 29.87 1.64 -12.15
CA LYS A 188 30.39 2.98 -11.82
C LYS A 188 30.31 3.97 -12.98
N PHE A 189 30.62 3.56 -14.20
CA PHE A 189 30.80 4.48 -15.34
C PHE A 189 29.56 4.61 -16.21
N GLU A 190 28.75 3.56 -16.30
CA GLU A 190 27.52 3.55 -17.08
C GLU A 190 26.33 3.90 -16.17
N LEU A 191 26.13 3.14 -15.10
CA LEU A 191 24.98 3.31 -14.19
C LEU A 191 25.19 4.38 -13.11
N ASN A 192 26.43 4.85 -12.91
CA ASN A 192 26.81 5.81 -11.88
C ASN A 192 26.37 5.39 -10.45
N LEU A 193 26.48 4.09 -10.17
CA LEU A 193 26.12 3.44 -8.91
C LEU A 193 27.38 2.98 -8.16
N GLU A 194 27.53 3.44 -6.92
CA GLU A 194 28.60 2.99 -6.02
C GLU A 194 28.06 2.03 -4.97
N MET A 195 28.90 1.07 -4.55
CA MET A 195 28.50 0.08 -3.54
C MET A 195 28.21 0.76 -2.20
N PRO A 196 26.97 0.69 -1.68
CA PRO A 196 26.64 1.30 -0.40
C PRO A 196 27.20 0.49 0.77
N ASP A 197 27.53 1.17 1.87
CA ASP A 197 27.92 0.50 3.12
C ASP A 197 26.71 -0.27 3.69
N PRO A 198 26.84 -1.58 4.00
CA PRO A 198 25.74 -2.38 4.50
C PRO A 198 25.14 -1.86 5.82
N ASN A 199 25.91 -1.14 6.63
CA ASN A 199 25.42 -0.57 7.89
C ASN A 199 24.81 0.83 7.71
N ARG A 200 24.83 1.38 6.49
CA ARG A 200 24.42 2.76 6.20
C ARG A 200 22.97 3.03 6.58
N SER A 201 22.07 2.08 6.38
CA SER A 201 20.64 2.23 6.63
C SER A 201 20.33 2.53 8.09
N LEU A 202 20.87 1.73 9.02
CA LEU A 202 20.68 1.95 10.46
C LEU A 202 21.38 3.22 10.95
N ILE A 203 22.55 3.53 10.41
CA ILE A 203 23.30 4.73 10.79
C ILE A 203 22.56 5.99 10.31
N SER A 204 22.04 5.99 9.08
CA SER A 204 21.20 7.06 8.53
C SER A 204 19.97 7.29 9.41
N ALA A 205 19.26 6.21 9.77
CA ALA A 205 18.09 6.27 10.63
C ALA A 205 18.38 6.94 11.99
N ALA A 206 19.43 6.47 12.65
CA ALA A 206 19.82 6.98 13.96
C ALA A 206 20.30 8.43 13.88
N THR A 207 21.12 8.77 12.89
CA THR A 207 21.69 10.12 12.78
C THR A 207 20.65 11.16 12.41
N ILE A 208 19.74 10.88 11.46
CA ILE A 208 18.64 11.80 11.11
C ILE A 208 17.67 11.94 12.28
N GLY A 209 17.18 10.83 12.85
CA GLY A 209 16.19 10.84 13.92
C GLY A 209 16.68 11.52 15.20
N LEU A 210 17.92 11.21 15.65
CA LEU A 210 18.50 11.87 16.83
C LEU A 210 18.77 13.35 16.58
N SER A 211 19.24 13.71 15.39
CA SER A 211 19.48 15.10 15.01
C SER A 211 18.17 15.92 15.02
N TYR A 212 17.08 15.33 14.53
CA TYR A 212 15.75 15.93 14.60
C TYR A 212 15.27 16.11 16.04
N LEU A 213 15.38 15.06 16.86
CA LEU A 213 15.00 15.09 18.28
C LEU A 213 15.74 16.20 19.05
N PHE A 214 17.06 16.30 18.86
CA PHE A 214 17.85 17.35 19.51
C PHE A 214 17.55 18.75 18.97
N GLY A 215 17.27 18.87 17.67
CA GLY A 215 16.82 20.11 17.06
C GLY A 215 15.50 20.60 17.66
N GLY A 216 14.52 19.70 17.79
CA GLY A 216 13.17 20.03 18.28
C GLY A 216 13.08 20.38 19.75
N LEU A 217 14.05 19.91 20.54
CA LEU A 217 14.10 20.26 21.96
C LEU A 217 14.40 21.75 22.16
N ILE A 218 15.25 22.35 21.32
CA ILE A 218 15.75 23.72 21.50
C ILE A 218 14.61 24.76 21.50
N PRO A 219 13.67 24.77 20.53
CA PRO A 219 12.51 25.65 20.54
C PRO A 219 11.57 25.44 21.73
N LEU A 220 11.48 24.23 22.27
CA LEU A 220 10.56 23.87 23.34
C LEU A 220 11.08 24.21 24.75
N LEU A 221 12.41 24.29 24.93
CA LEU A 221 13.05 24.54 26.23
C LEU A 221 12.44 25.74 27.02
N PRO A 222 12.16 26.91 26.40
CA PRO A 222 11.61 28.05 27.15
C PRO A 222 10.22 27.79 27.74
N TYR A 223 9.39 26.97 27.11
CA TYR A 223 8.04 26.65 27.58
C TYR A 223 8.05 25.78 28.84
N PHE A 224 9.11 25.00 29.09
CA PHE A 224 9.25 24.25 30.34
C PHE A 224 9.60 25.13 31.55
N ILE A 225 10.14 26.33 31.31
CA ILE A 225 10.69 27.20 32.36
C ILE A 225 9.78 28.39 32.64
N ILE A 226 9.14 28.93 31.61
CA ILE A 226 8.33 30.15 31.67
C ILE A 226 6.85 29.75 31.67
N ASN A 227 6.12 30.14 32.72
CA ASN A 227 4.70 29.80 32.88
C ASN A 227 3.77 30.63 31.99
N ASP A 228 4.18 31.85 31.62
CA ASP A 228 3.42 32.71 30.72
C ASP A 228 3.74 32.34 29.26
N THR A 229 2.70 31.98 28.51
CA THR A 229 2.83 31.45 27.15
C THR A 229 3.41 32.46 26.15
N MET A 230 3.13 33.75 26.33
CA MET A 230 3.62 34.79 25.43
C MET A 230 5.08 35.13 25.74
N ASP A 231 5.43 35.23 27.01
CA ASP A 231 6.84 35.40 27.42
C ASP A 231 7.69 34.19 27.02
N ALA A 232 7.13 32.97 27.12
CA ALA A 232 7.77 31.74 26.65
C ALA A 232 7.99 31.75 25.13
N LEU A 233 7.00 32.19 24.36
CA LEU A 233 7.10 32.35 22.90
C LEU A 233 8.19 33.35 22.52
N PHE A 234 8.23 34.55 23.11
CA PHE A 234 9.28 35.52 22.81
C PHE A 234 10.68 34.98 23.14
N SER A 235 10.81 34.28 24.26
CA SER A 235 12.06 33.61 24.61
C SER A 235 12.42 32.51 23.59
N SER A 236 11.45 31.72 23.12
CA SER A 236 11.65 30.68 22.09
C SER A 236 12.06 31.26 20.74
N ILE A 237 11.45 32.37 20.32
CA ILE A 237 11.84 33.09 19.09
C ILE A 237 13.29 33.51 19.14
N VAL A 238 13.75 34.10 20.26
CA VAL A 238 15.14 34.57 20.40
C VAL A 238 16.12 33.39 20.37
N VAL A 239 15.86 32.36 21.17
CA VAL A 239 16.72 31.17 21.27
C VAL A 239 16.82 30.44 19.92
N THR A 240 15.68 30.22 19.27
CA THR A 240 15.62 29.51 17.99
C THR A 240 16.24 30.35 16.87
N SER A 241 16.04 31.67 16.85
CA SER A 241 16.66 32.55 15.84
C SER A 241 18.19 32.54 15.90
N ILE A 242 18.76 32.57 17.12
CA ILE A 242 20.22 32.45 17.31
C ILE A 242 20.70 31.09 16.82
N THR A 243 19.96 30.03 17.15
CA THR A 243 20.31 28.65 16.77
C THR A 243 20.25 28.45 15.27
N LEU A 244 19.20 28.92 14.58
CA LEU A 244 19.05 28.85 13.13
C LEU A 244 20.15 29.64 12.40
N LEU A 245 20.54 30.81 12.91
CA LEU A 245 21.66 31.58 12.36
C LEU A 245 23.00 30.84 12.52
N ALA A 246 23.27 30.29 13.70
CA ALA A 246 24.50 29.54 13.96
C ALA A 246 24.57 28.26 13.12
N PHE A 247 23.48 27.48 13.09
CA PHE A 247 23.37 26.26 12.31
C PHE A 247 23.48 26.53 10.81
N GLY A 248 22.74 27.52 10.29
CA GLY A 248 22.79 27.88 8.87
C GLY A 248 24.17 28.38 8.44
N TYR A 249 24.89 29.09 9.32
CA TYR A 249 26.28 29.50 9.06
C TYR A 249 27.22 28.29 9.00
N ILE A 250 27.13 27.36 9.97
CA ILE A 250 27.98 26.17 10.05
C ILE A 250 27.73 25.24 8.86
N LYS A 251 26.46 24.90 8.58
CA LYS A 251 26.04 24.13 7.40
C LYS A 251 26.65 24.72 6.13
N SER A 252 26.55 26.03 5.98
CA SER A 252 26.99 26.70 4.77
C SER A 252 28.50 26.82 4.65
N ILE A 253 29.26 26.81 5.75
CA ILE A 253 30.73 26.68 5.69
C ILE A 253 31.14 25.34 5.07
N TYR A 254 30.47 24.26 5.45
CA TYR A 254 30.81 22.93 4.94
C TYR A 254 30.39 22.71 3.49
N LEU A 255 29.26 23.29 3.05
CA LEU A 255 28.80 23.14 1.67
C LEU A 255 29.34 24.23 0.73
N ARG A 256 29.30 25.51 1.14
CA ARG A 256 29.63 26.69 0.30
C ARG A 256 30.23 27.84 1.14
N PRO A 257 31.53 27.79 1.49
CA PRO A 257 32.18 28.76 2.37
C PRO A 257 31.94 30.24 2.00
N ALA A 258 31.93 30.55 0.70
CA ALA A 258 31.76 31.92 0.19
C ALA A 258 30.36 32.53 0.44
N GLN A 259 29.35 31.71 0.79
CA GLN A 259 27.96 32.14 0.98
C GLN A 259 27.44 31.88 2.41
N ALA A 260 28.34 31.64 3.38
CA ALA A 260 27.96 31.21 4.72
C ALA A 260 26.95 32.14 5.43
N VAL A 261 27.12 33.45 5.29
CA VAL A 261 26.20 34.45 5.86
C VAL A 261 24.84 34.40 5.19
N MET A 262 24.78 34.19 3.88
CA MET A 262 23.51 34.08 3.15
C MET A 262 22.76 32.82 3.57
N GLY A 263 23.45 31.70 3.73
CA GLY A 263 22.82 30.46 4.20
C GLY A 263 22.27 30.57 5.62
N ALA A 264 22.96 31.27 6.53
CA ALA A 264 22.43 31.60 7.85
C ALA A 264 21.13 32.42 7.78
N LEU A 265 21.11 33.46 6.95
CA LEU A 265 19.91 34.29 6.75
C LEU A 265 18.76 33.52 6.09
N GLN A 266 19.06 32.62 5.15
CA GLN A 266 18.06 31.75 4.52
C GLN A 266 17.43 30.79 5.52
N THR A 267 18.23 30.12 6.35
CA THR A 267 17.73 29.20 7.38
C THR A 267 16.85 29.93 8.40
N LEU A 268 17.24 31.13 8.82
CA LEU A 268 16.41 31.98 9.68
C LEU A 268 15.10 32.39 8.98
N ALA A 269 15.16 32.79 7.70
CA ALA A 269 13.99 33.20 6.95
C ALA A 269 12.98 32.06 6.78
N ILE A 270 13.43 30.84 6.47
CA ILE A 270 12.57 29.66 6.35
C ILE A 270 11.87 29.38 7.68
N GLY A 271 12.61 29.34 8.79
CA GLY A 271 12.02 29.12 10.12
C GLY A 271 11.03 30.23 10.53
N GLY A 272 11.37 31.48 10.25
CA GLY A 272 10.48 32.63 10.53
C GLY A 272 9.20 32.62 9.70
N ILE A 273 9.29 32.27 8.41
CA ILE A 273 8.13 32.13 7.52
C ILE A 273 7.24 30.98 8.01
N ALA A 274 7.80 29.80 8.29
CA ALA A 274 7.06 28.64 8.78
C ALA A 274 6.32 28.95 10.09
N ALA A 275 7.01 29.56 11.06
CA ALA A 275 6.40 29.96 12.33
C ALA A 275 5.32 31.03 12.16
N GLY A 276 5.54 32.02 11.29
CA GLY A 276 4.55 33.05 10.98
C GLY A 276 3.28 32.49 10.35
N PHE A 277 3.41 31.55 9.41
CA PHE A 277 2.28 30.84 8.82
C PHE A 277 1.53 29.99 9.83
N SER A 278 2.25 29.21 10.66
CA SER A 278 1.62 28.36 11.68
C SER A 278 0.86 29.21 12.72
N TYR A 279 1.48 30.28 13.24
CA TYR A 279 0.81 31.24 14.12
C TYR A 279 -0.44 31.84 13.46
N GLY A 280 -0.33 32.28 12.20
CA GLY A 280 -1.43 32.86 11.46
C GLY A 280 -2.62 31.91 11.31
N ILE A 281 -2.39 30.66 10.90
CA ILE A 281 -3.45 29.67 10.69
C ILE A 281 -4.14 29.32 12.02
N VAL A 282 -3.38 28.99 13.06
CA VAL A 282 -3.96 28.61 14.36
C VAL A 282 -4.74 29.78 14.98
N ALA A 283 -4.21 31.01 14.88
CA ALA A 283 -4.92 32.20 15.33
C ALA A 283 -6.21 32.44 14.55
N LEU A 284 -6.20 32.30 13.21
CA LEU A 284 -7.39 32.47 12.38
C LEU A 284 -8.48 31.45 12.73
N VAL A 285 -8.13 30.17 12.84
CA VAL A 285 -9.07 29.11 13.22
C VAL A 285 -9.64 29.36 14.61
N SER A 286 -8.81 29.79 15.57
CA SER A 286 -9.30 30.14 16.91
C SER A 286 -10.27 31.32 16.91
N SER A 287 -10.05 32.32 16.03
CA SER A 287 -10.91 33.50 15.92
C SER A 287 -12.26 33.18 15.25
N ALA A 288 -12.28 32.28 14.27
CA ALA A 288 -13.52 31.79 13.64
C ALA A 288 -14.41 31.04 14.65
N ASN A 289 -13.80 30.24 15.53
CA ASN A 289 -14.51 29.55 16.61
C ASN A 289 -15.07 30.52 17.68
N ALA A 290 -14.48 31.71 17.85
CA ALA A 290 -14.98 32.73 18.76
C ALA A 290 -16.19 33.52 18.20
N GLU A 291 -16.29 33.71 16.87
CA GLU A 291 -17.46 34.37 16.25
C GLU A 291 -18.74 33.53 16.33
N GLN A 292 -18.62 32.20 16.37
CA GLN A 292 -19.77 31.30 16.53
C GLN A 292 -20.38 31.35 17.95
N SER A 293 -19.61 31.83 18.94
CA SER A 293 -20.10 32.06 20.31
C SER A 293 -20.77 33.43 20.50
N ASN A 294 -20.49 34.43 19.65
CA ASN A 294 -21.01 35.80 19.80
C ASN A 294 -22.30 36.08 19.00
N ASN A 295 -22.62 35.28 17.98
CA ASN A 295 -23.86 35.44 17.19
C ASN A 295 -25.13 34.85 17.84
N ASN A 296 -25.03 34.29 19.04
CA ASN A 296 -26.15 33.65 19.75
C ASN A 296 -26.83 34.51 20.83
N SER A 297 -26.57 35.83 20.88
CA SER A 297 -27.11 36.69 21.96
C SER A 297 -28.35 37.52 21.65
N ASP A 298 -28.93 37.50 20.45
CA ASP A 298 -30.22 38.18 20.20
C ASP A 298 -31.13 37.36 19.27
N ASN A 299 -31.86 36.39 19.83
CA ASN A 299 -33.29 36.11 19.58
C ASN A 299 -33.74 34.86 20.36
N GLY A 300 -34.86 34.99 21.07
CA GLY A 300 -35.34 34.03 22.06
C GLY A 300 -35.76 32.66 21.52
N ALA A 301 -35.06 31.64 22.04
CA ALA A 301 -35.54 30.42 22.71
C ALA A 301 -36.32 29.34 21.93
N ILE A 302 -35.59 28.26 21.57
CA ILE A 302 -36.03 26.85 21.71
C ILE A 302 -34.80 26.06 22.24
N PRO A 303 -34.92 25.20 23.28
CA PRO A 303 -33.78 24.86 24.11
C PRO A 303 -32.94 23.69 23.56
N PHE A 304 -31.66 23.98 23.34
CA PHE A 304 -30.58 23.00 23.25
C PHE A 304 -30.20 22.59 24.68
N CYS A 305 -30.35 21.30 25.02
CA CYS A 305 -29.71 20.71 26.19
C CYS A 305 -28.54 19.87 25.72
N VAL A 306 -27.33 20.34 25.98
CA VAL A 306 -26.12 19.51 26.02
C VAL A 306 -26.09 18.85 27.38
N GLN A 307 -25.93 17.52 27.43
CA GLN A 307 -25.49 16.85 28.64
C GLN A 307 -24.58 15.67 28.28
N HIS A 308 -23.29 15.83 28.60
CA HIS A 308 -22.40 14.72 28.94
C HIS A 308 -23.06 13.87 30.04
N HIS A 309 -23.14 12.55 29.88
CA HIS A 309 -22.65 11.57 30.86
C HIS A 309 -22.91 10.11 30.41
N PHE A 310 -21.86 9.30 30.59
CA PHE A 310 -21.85 7.84 30.69
C PHE A 310 -22.88 7.27 31.70
N THR A 311 -23.17 5.97 31.53
CA THR A 311 -23.64 4.93 32.50
C THR A 311 -25.10 4.42 32.43
N SER A 312 -25.22 3.15 32.00
CA SER A 312 -25.77 1.96 32.68
C SER A 312 -27.16 1.95 33.36
N SER A 313 -27.93 0.93 32.98
CA SER A 313 -28.76 0.03 33.80
C SER A 313 -30.26 0.36 34.11
N ASN A 314 -31.10 -0.55 33.59
CA ASN A 314 -32.30 -1.19 34.18
C ASN A 314 -33.42 -0.33 34.81
N ASN A 315 -34.63 -0.40 34.25
CA ASN A 315 -35.68 -1.33 34.71
C ASN A 315 -36.98 -1.25 33.89
N LYS A 316 -37.31 -2.36 33.22
CA LYS A 316 -38.58 -3.13 33.16
C LYS A 316 -39.97 -2.48 33.16
N ASN A 317 -40.76 -3.07 32.26
CA ASN A 317 -42.22 -3.25 32.17
C ASN A 317 -42.98 -2.13 31.43
N THR A 318 -43.48 -2.34 30.20
CA THR A 318 -44.59 -3.28 29.91
C THR A 318 -44.65 -3.70 28.42
N ILE A 319 -44.39 -4.98 28.18
CA ILE A 319 -44.97 -5.99 27.24
C ILE A 319 -45.91 -5.53 26.08
N GLN A 320 -45.38 -5.61 24.84
CA GLN A 320 -45.77 -6.47 23.67
C GLN A 320 -47.15 -6.29 22.94
N PRO A 321 -47.37 -6.88 21.74
CA PRO A 321 -46.85 -6.57 20.38
C PRO A 321 -47.98 -6.36 19.34
N CYS A 322 -47.65 -5.95 18.10
CA CYS A 322 -48.43 -6.35 16.92
C CYS A 322 -47.51 -6.57 15.70
N PHE A 323 -47.25 -7.85 15.41
CA PHE A 323 -47.09 -8.34 14.05
C PHE A 323 -48.52 -8.47 13.51
N GLU A 324 -48.89 -7.69 12.50
CA GLU A 324 -49.98 -8.03 11.60
C GLU A 324 -49.64 -7.47 10.22
N GLU A 325 -49.39 -8.39 9.29
CA GLU A 325 -49.39 -8.13 7.86
C GLU A 325 -50.66 -7.38 7.43
N SER A 326 -50.49 -6.61 6.35
CA SER A 326 -51.53 -6.04 5.49
C SER A 326 -51.98 -4.60 5.77
N GLN A 327 -51.97 -3.81 4.68
CA GLN A 327 -52.79 -2.60 4.42
C GLN A 327 -52.09 -1.24 4.21
N GLN A 328 -50.75 -1.14 4.02
CA GLN A 328 -50.15 0.14 3.59
C GLN A 328 -49.28 0.16 2.31
N HIS A 329 -49.14 -0.96 1.58
CA HIS A 329 -48.74 -0.94 0.16
C HIS A 329 -49.93 -1.05 -0.83
N ARG A 330 -51.15 -0.77 -0.35
CA ARG A 330 -52.39 -0.75 -1.17
C ARG A 330 -52.88 0.66 -1.53
N GLN A 331 -52.09 1.71 -1.25
CA GLN A 331 -52.40 3.10 -1.65
C GLN A 331 -51.44 3.72 -2.69
N GLN A 332 -50.58 2.91 -3.32
CA GLN A 332 -49.94 3.26 -4.60
C GLN A 332 -50.37 2.34 -5.76
N ARG A 333 -51.48 1.60 -5.60
CA ARG A 333 -52.11 0.80 -6.67
C ARG A 333 -53.29 1.48 -7.38
N HIS A 334 -53.48 2.78 -7.20
CA HIS A 334 -54.53 3.55 -7.91
C HIS A 334 -54.06 4.76 -8.73
N SER A 335 -52.74 4.98 -8.90
CA SER A 335 -52.22 5.92 -9.94
C SER A 335 -51.46 5.24 -11.09
N SER A 336 -51.17 3.93 -11.03
CA SER A 336 -50.45 3.21 -12.10
C SER A 336 -51.35 2.59 -13.19
N ALA A 337 -52.61 3.01 -13.28
CA ALA A 337 -53.51 2.66 -14.40
C ALA A 337 -53.68 3.81 -15.43
N TYR A 338 -53.05 4.97 -15.21
CA TYR A 338 -53.17 6.13 -16.11
C TYR A 338 -51.99 6.35 -17.06
N ASN A 339 -50.86 5.66 -16.88
CA ASN A 339 -49.68 5.79 -17.77
C ASN A 339 -49.37 4.55 -18.64
N LYS A 340 -50.34 3.64 -18.82
CA LYS A 340 -50.20 2.46 -19.72
C LYS A 340 -50.69 2.71 -21.16
N ARG A 341 -50.86 3.97 -21.57
CA ARG A 341 -51.19 4.34 -22.97
C ARG A 341 -50.17 5.24 -23.67
N ASP A 342 -49.27 5.91 -22.94
CA ASP A 342 -48.30 6.83 -23.56
C ASP A 342 -46.89 6.24 -23.82
N GLN A 343 -46.59 5.03 -23.33
CA GLN A 343 -45.34 4.33 -23.70
C GLN A 343 -45.44 3.47 -24.97
N LYS A 344 -46.59 3.46 -25.66
CA LYS A 344 -46.75 2.78 -26.95
C LYS A 344 -46.69 3.72 -28.17
N GLN A 345 -46.38 5.00 -27.96
CA GLN A 345 -46.24 5.99 -29.04
C GLN A 345 -44.88 6.67 -29.14
N ASN A 346 -43.95 6.46 -28.21
CA ASN A 346 -42.57 6.98 -28.32
C ASN A 346 -41.51 5.94 -28.73
N ALA A 347 -41.91 4.71 -29.08
CA ALA A 347 -41.02 3.70 -29.65
C ALA A 347 -40.84 3.83 -31.18
N ASN A 348 -41.20 4.97 -31.78
CA ASN A 348 -41.23 5.15 -33.24
C ASN A 348 -40.50 6.40 -33.76
N ASN A 349 -39.63 7.03 -32.97
CA ASN A 349 -38.80 8.14 -33.46
C ASN A 349 -37.43 8.20 -32.75
N SER A 350 -36.61 7.16 -32.97
CA SER A 350 -35.14 7.28 -32.96
C SER A 350 -34.62 6.09 -33.75
N GLY A 351 -34.33 6.31 -35.03
CA GLY A 351 -33.56 5.34 -35.79
C GLY A 351 -32.12 5.46 -35.37
N ASP A 352 -31.61 4.48 -34.62
CA ASP A 352 -30.20 4.12 -34.64
C ASP A 352 -30.05 2.62 -34.30
N GLY A 353 -29.12 1.95 -34.98
CA GLY A 353 -29.04 0.49 -35.05
C GLY A 353 -28.60 -0.17 -33.74
N SER A 354 -29.55 -0.53 -32.87
CA SER A 354 -29.26 -1.29 -31.66
C SER A 354 -28.88 -2.74 -31.99
N THR A 355 -27.60 -3.03 -31.82
CA THR A 355 -27.09 -4.37 -31.52
C THR A 355 -27.77 -4.90 -30.26
N ASN A 356 -28.16 -6.17 -30.30
CA ASN A 356 -29.03 -6.82 -29.32
C ASN A 356 -28.24 -7.12 -28.02
N ALA A 357 -27.92 -6.10 -27.23
CA ALA A 357 -27.18 -6.23 -25.98
C ALA A 357 -27.95 -7.11 -24.98
N MET A 358 -27.28 -8.10 -24.41
CA MET A 358 -27.89 -9.04 -23.46
C MET A 358 -27.87 -8.51 -22.01
N ILE A 359 -27.17 -7.41 -21.76
CA ILE A 359 -27.21 -6.68 -20.49
C ILE A 359 -28.19 -5.51 -20.65
N ILE A 360 -29.30 -5.56 -19.93
CA ILE A 360 -30.40 -4.60 -19.95
C ILE A 360 -30.26 -3.71 -18.73
N ILE A 361 -30.18 -2.40 -18.95
CA ILE A 361 -29.94 -1.42 -17.89
C ILE A 361 -31.23 -0.66 -17.61
N ASP A 362 -31.65 -0.68 -16.35
CA ASP A 362 -32.59 0.27 -15.78
C ASP A 362 -31.80 1.38 -15.09
N PHE A 363 -31.96 2.61 -15.55
CA PHE A 363 -31.08 3.72 -15.17
C PHE A 363 -31.85 4.82 -14.45
N THR A 364 -31.38 5.13 -13.24
CA THR A 364 -31.85 6.25 -12.41
C THR A 364 -30.76 7.31 -12.29
N CYS A 365 -31.10 8.57 -12.52
CA CYS A 365 -30.15 9.69 -12.39
C CYS A 365 -30.65 10.68 -11.34
N GLU A 366 -29.83 10.96 -10.33
CA GLU A 366 -30.12 11.95 -9.28
C GLU A 366 -29.44 13.31 -9.53
N SER A 367 -28.59 13.42 -10.56
CA SER A 367 -27.98 14.71 -10.96
C SER A 367 -29.05 15.69 -11.46
N THR A 368 -28.82 16.98 -11.21
CA THR A 368 -29.68 18.06 -11.72
C THR A 368 -29.43 18.38 -13.20
N ASN A 369 -28.33 17.87 -13.78
CA ASN A 369 -27.94 18.12 -15.16
C ASN A 369 -28.41 16.98 -16.09
N GLN A 370 -29.46 17.24 -16.87
CA GLN A 370 -30.06 16.23 -17.75
C GLN A 370 -29.12 15.78 -18.90
N ASP A 371 -28.26 16.68 -19.40
CA ASP A 371 -27.33 16.34 -20.48
C ASP A 371 -26.27 15.36 -19.99
N GLU A 372 -25.78 15.56 -18.77
CA GLU A 372 -24.89 14.63 -18.08
C GLU A 372 -25.54 13.25 -17.90
N CYS A 373 -26.78 13.20 -17.40
CA CYS A 373 -27.54 11.95 -17.27
C CYS A 373 -27.67 11.19 -18.60
N ASN A 374 -27.87 11.91 -19.72
CA ASN A 374 -27.97 11.28 -21.04
C ASN A 374 -26.63 10.68 -21.48
N LYS A 375 -25.50 11.35 -21.19
CA LYS A 375 -24.14 10.84 -21.49
C LYS A 375 -23.79 9.62 -20.64
N VAL A 376 -24.15 9.63 -19.35
CA VAL A 376 -23.99 8.47 -18.46
C VAL A 376 -24.78 7.28 -19.01
N LYS A 377 -26.04 7.49 -19.40
CA LYS A 377 -26.87 6.44 -20.01
C LYS A 377 -26.29 5.88 -21.31
N ALA A 378 -25.72 6.73 -22.17
CA ALA A 378 -25.05 6.30 -23.39
C ALA A 378 -23.80 5.44 -23.07
N SER A 379 -22.99 5.87 -22.11
CA SER A 379 -21.80 5.13 -21.65
C SER A 379 -22.15 3.77 -21.07
N LEU A 380 -23.22 3.70 -20.27
CA LEU A 380 -23.80 2.46 -19.75
C LEU A 380 -24.20 1.49 -20.87
N THR A 381 -24.85 2.01 -21.92
CA THR A 381 -25.27 1.21 -23.07
C THR A 381 -24.06 0.66 -23.84
N LYS A 382 -23.05 1.49 -24.08
CA LYS A 382 -21.79 1.08 -24.73
C LYS A 382 -21.05 0.01 -23.92
N ALA A 383 -20.99 0.14 -22.60
CA ALA A 383 -20.35 -0.87 -21.74
C ALA A 383 -21.05 -2.24 -21.87
N SER A 384 -22.39 -2.26 -21.88
CA SER A 384 -23.17 -3.48 -22.09
C SER A 384 -22.90 -4.13 -23.43
N GLU A 385 -22.77 -3.35 -24.50
CA GLU A 385 -22.42 -3.84 -25.83
C GLU A 385 -21.00 -4.40 -25.86
N TYR A 386 -20.05 -3.69 -25.23
CA TYR A 386 -18.65 -4.12 -25.13
C TYR A 386 -18.54 -5.48 -24.44
N ILE A 387 -19.11 -5.62 -23.25
CA ILE A 387 -19.06 -6.89 -22.50
C ILE A 387 -19.78 -8.01 -23.27
N SER A 388 -20.91 -7.72 -23.92
CA SER A 388 -21.64 -8.69 -24.76
C SER A 388 -20.87 -9.10 -26.03
N SER A 389 -19.89 -8.30 -26.46
CA SER A 389 -19.02 -8.62 -27.60
C SER A 389 -17.90 -9.62 -27.24
N VAL A 390 -17.59 -9.75 -25.95
CA VAL A 390 -16.59 -10.68 -25.41
C VAL A 390 -17.25 -11.92 -24.79
N LEU A 391 -18.34 -11.74 -24.05
CA LEU A 391 -19.05 -12.81 -23.33
C LEU A 391 -20.36 -13.21 -24.01
N VAL A 392 -20.65 -14.50 -24.01
CA VAL A 392 -21.92 -15.08 -24.48
C VAL A 392 -22.87 -15.25 -23.29
N PHE A 393 -23.85 -14.37 -23.20
CA PHE A 393 -24.95 -14.50 -22.24
C PHE A 393 -26.05 -15.38 -22.83
N LYS A 394 -26.47 -16.40 -22.07
CA LYS A 394 -27.58 -17.29 -22.43
C LYS A 394 -28.92 -16.72 -22.06
N THR A 395 -28.95 -15.97 -20.96
CA THR A 395 -30.12 -15.25 -20.47
C THR A 395 -29.74 -13.80 -20.25
N PRO A 396 -30.66 -12.86 -20.52
CA PRO A 396 -30.38 -11.45 -20.33
C PRO A 396 -30.14 -11.14 -18.86
N LEU A 397 -29.19 -10.25 -18.61
CA LEU A 397 -28.89 -9.72 -17.29
C LEU A 397 -29.58 -8.36 -17.11
N TYR A 398 -30.19 -8.12 -15.96
CA TYR A 398 -30.83 -6.86 -15.62
C TYR A 398 -30.01 -6.13 -14.57
N VAL A 399 -29.62 -4.90 -14.88
CA VAL A 399 -28.79 -4.04 -14.03
C VAL A 399 -29.61 -2.87 -13.55
N ASN A 400 -29.66 -2.65 -12.25
CA ASN A 400 -30.19 -1.43 -11.66
C ASN A 400 -29.03 -0.43 -11.45
N ALA A 401 -28.88 0.52 -12.37
CA ALA A 401 -27.80 1.50 -12.35
C ALA A 401 -28.29 2.86 -11.84
N THR A 402 -27.58 3.44 -10.88
CA THR A 402 -27.91 4.78 -10.33
C THR A 402 -26.71 5.72 -10.37
N TYR A 403 -26.93 6.95 -10.82
CA TYR A 403 -25.94 8.03 -10.80
C TYR A 403 -26.30 9.04 -9.70
N LEU A 404 -25.46 9.17 -8.66
CA LEU A 404 -25.78 9.93 -7.44
C LEU A 404 -24.52 10.46 -6.73
N SER A 405 -24.68 11.41 -5.80
CA SER A 405 -23.58 11.92 -4.95
C SER A 405 -23.30 10.94 -3.81
N PHE A 406 -22.10 10.36 -3.80
CA PHE A 406 -21.70 9.42 -2.75
C PHE A 406 -21.55 10.13 -1.41
N CYS A 407 -21.09 11.39 -1.39
CA CYS A 407 -21.02 12.15 -0.15
C CYS A 407 -22.42 12.38 0.46
N GLN A 408 -23.40 12.82 -0.33
CA GLN A 408 -24.73 13.15 0.20
C GLN A 408 -25.57 11.92 0.57
N GLN A 409 -25.49 10.86 -0.23
CA GLN A 409 -26.38 9.70 -0.08
C GLN A 409 -25.74 8.54 0.69
N LEU A 410 -24.41 8.39 0.62
CA LEU A 410 -23.68 7.28 1.24
C LEU A 410 -22.75 7.74 2.38
N GLY A 411 -22.62 9.06 2.62
CA GLY A 411 -21.71 9.59 3.63
C GLY A 411 -20.22 9.40 3.28
N GLN A 412 -19.91 9.04 2.04
CA GLN A 412 -18.55 8.82 1.55
C GLN A 412 -18.01 10.12 0.94
N CYS A 413 -17.59 11.03 1.81
CA CYS A 413 -17.07 12.35 1.44
C CYS A 413 -15.53 12.39 1.41
N GLU A 414 -14.94 13.46 0.86
CA GLU A 414 -13.50 13.72 0.69
C GLU A 414 -12.68 13.90 2.00
N GLU A 415 -12.98 13.17 3.08
CA GLU A 415 -12.23 13.27 4.35
C GLU A 415 -11.31 12.07 4.63
N ALA A 416 -10.90 11.30 3.61
CA ALA A 416 -9.82 10.33 3.74
C ALA A 416 -8.46 11.02 3.50
N PRO A 417 -7.43 10.83 4.36
CA PRO A 417 -6.10 11.47 4.24
C PRO A 417 -5.36 11.20 2.92
N GLU A 418 -5.86 10.28 2.09
CA GLU A 418 -5.24 9.85 0.83
C GLU A 418 -6.08 10.08 -0.44
N GLY A 419 -7.23 10.76 -0.36
CA GLY A 419 -7.91 11.31 -1.55
C GLY A 419 -8.51 10.30 -2.56
N THR A 420 -8.68 9.04 -2.21
CA THR A 420 -9.40 8.05 -3.04
C THR A 420 -10.90 8.13 -2.78
N VAL A 421 -11.59 9.04 -3.48
CA VAL A 421 -13.05 9.03 -3.56
C VAL A 421 -13.49 7.85 -4.41
N GLY A 422 -14.43 7.04 -3.92
CA GLY A 422 -15.02 5.95 -4.70
C GLY A 422 -15.63 6.48 -6.00
N THR A 423 -15.15 5.96 -7.13
CA THR A 423 -15.58 6.36 -8.48
C THR A 423 -16.86 5.67 -8.90
N GLY A 424 -16.98 4.40 -8.52
CA GLY A 424 -18.14 3.56 -8.74
C GLY A 424 -18.14 2.41 -7.74
N GLN A 425 -19.24 1.68 -7.72
CA GLN A 425 -19.34 0.38 -7.06
C GLN A 425 -20.43 -0.43 -7.76
N ALA A 426 -20.20 -1.72 -7.98
CA ALA A 426 -21.26 -2.63 -8.35
C ALA A 426 -21.15 -3.97 -7.64
N TYR A 427 -22.31 -4.50 -7.28
CA TYR A 427 -22.42 -5.73 -6.51
C TYR A 427 -23.67 -6.53 -6.91
N PRO A 428 -23.66 -7.86 -6.70
CA PRO A 428 -24.82 -8.70 -6.98
C PRO A 428 -26.05 -8.24 -6.18
N SER A 429 -27.20 -8.10 -6.83
CA SER A 429 -28.45 -7.76 -6.14
C SER A 429 -28.92 -8.90 -5.24
N VAL A 430 -28.67 -10.13 -5.69
CA VAL A 430 -28.99 -11.37 -4.97
C VAL A 430 -27.89 -12.38 -5.25
N SER A 431 -27.48 -13.08 -4.21
CA SER A 431 -26.59 -14.25 -4.29
C SER A 431 -27.24 -15.45 -3.63
N TYR A 432 -26.92 -16.65 -4.11
CA TYR A 432 -27.48 -17.91 -3.63
C TYR A 432 -26.38 -18.79 -3.07
N LEU A 433 -26.65 -19.43 -1.94
CA LEU A 433 -25.76 -20.44 -1.38
C LEU A 433 -25.87 -21.73 -2.19
N MET A 434 -24.74 -22.19 -2.70
CA MET A 434 -24.61 -23.38 -3.51
C MET A 434 -23.62 -24.33 -2.87
N GLN A 435 -23.93 -25.62 -2.98
CA GLN A 435 -23.01 -26.69 -2.64
C GLN A 435 -22.20 -27.05 -3.88
N GLU A 436 -20.88 -26.95 -3.79
CA GLU A 436 -19.92 -27.36 -4.80
C GLU A 436 -18.92 -28.36 -4.20
N GLY A 437 -19.19 -29.66 -4.40
CA GLY A 437 -18.45 -30.71 -3.71
C GLY A 437 -18.64 -30.64 -2.19
N ASN A 438 -17.56 -30.47 -1.44
CA ASN A 438 -17.59 -30.34 0.02
C ASN A 438 -17.61 -28.89 0.52
N THR A 439 -17.60 -27.90 -0.38
CA THR A 439 -17.53 -26.48 -0.02
C THR A 439 -18.84 -25.79 -0.32
N THR A 440 -19.28 -24.94 0.61
CA THR A 440 -20.41 -24.03 0.42
C THR A 440 -19.89 -22.73 -0.16
N ARG A 441 -20.49 -22.27 -1.27
CA ARG A 441 -20.12 -21.01 -1.90
C ARG A 441 -21.34 -20.14 -2.18
N MET A 442 -21.17 -18.83 -2.09
CA MET A 442 -22.23 -17.87 -2.40
C MET A 442 -22.07 -17.37 -3.84
N TYR A 443 -22.93 -17.86 -4.73
CA TYR A 443 -22.87 -17.51 -6.15
C TYR A 443 -23.79 -16.32 -6.49
N PRO A 444 -23.32 -15.34 -7.27
CA PRO A 444 -24.17 -14.24 -7.72
C PRO A 444 -25.22 -14.73 -8.73
N GLN A 445 -26.42 -14.14 -8.68
CA GLN A 445 -27.52 -14.46 -9.59
C GLN A 445 -27.10 -14.35 -11.06
N ALA A 446 -26.32 -13.30 -11.39
CA ALA A 446 -25.83 -13.03 -12.73
C ALA A 446 -25.07 -14.22 -13.34
N LEU A 447 -24.28 -14.93 -12.52
CA LEU A 447 -23.51 -16.10 -12.93
C LEU A 447 -24.39 -17.36 -13.02
N LEU A 448 -25.21 -17.64 -12.01
CA LEU A 448 -26.07 -18.84 -11.98
C LEU A 448 -27.07 -18.89 -13.13
N LYS A 449 -27.57 -17.72 -13.57
CA LYS A 449 -28.45 -17.59 -14.74
C LYS A 449 -27.79 -18.04 -16.05
N GLN A 450 -26.46 -18.12 -16.09
CA GLN A 450 -25.73 -18.63 -17.25
C GLN A 450 -25.51 -20.15 -17.20
N TYR A 451 -25.87 -20.82 -16.10
CA TYR A 451 -25.71 -22.26 -15.95
C TYR A 451 -26.94 -23.01 -16.48
N TYR A 452 -26.75 -23.87 -17.48
CA TYR A 452 -27.87 -24.48 -18.22
C TYR A 452 -28.81 -25.31 -17.34
N SER A 453 -28.26 -26.02 -16.35
CA SER A 453 -29.01 -26.87 -15.42
C SER A 453 -29.95 -26.06 -14.52
N LEU A 454 -29.56 -24.83 -14.15
CA LEU A 454 -30.25 -24.02 -13.15
C LEU A 454 -31.17 -22.96 -13.76
N ALA A 455 -30.77 -22.36 -14.89
CA ALA A 455 -31.47 -21.24 -15.53
C ALA A 455 -32.97 -21.46 -15.76
N LYS A 456 -33.40 -22.70 -15.94
CA LYS A 456 -34.82 -23.07 -16.18
C LYS A 456 -35.61 -23.43 -14.92
N SER A 457 -34.93 -23.64 -13.80
CA SER A 457 -35.52 -24.26 -12.60
C SER A 457 -35.86 -23.27 -11.49
N VAL A 458 -35.47 -22.01 -11.63
CA VAL A 458 -35.51 -20.98 -10.58
C VAL A 458 -36.27 -19.77 -11.09
N ASN A 459 -37.12 -19.19 -10.23
CA ASN A 459 -37.67 -17.86 -10.47
C ASN A 459 -36.68 -16.82 -9.97
N TRP A 460 -35.98 -16.17 -10.91
CA TRP A 460 -34.98 -15.16 -10.62
C TRP A 460 -35.60 -13.86 -10.11
N TYR A 461 -34.86 -13.12 -9.28
CA TYR A 461 -35.21 -11.75 -8.93
C TYR A 461 -35.12 -10.83 -10.14
N GLU A 462 -35.80 -9.68 -10.07
CA GLU A 462 -35.90 -8.73 -11.19
C GLU A 462 -34.55 -8.22 -11.66
N TYR A 463 -33.70 -7.77 -10.73
CA TYR A 463 -32.35 -7.29 -11.02
C TYR A 463 -31.31 -8.32 -10.59
N ASP A 464 -30.25 -8.46 -11.40
CA ASP A 464 -29.12 -9.35 -11.16
C ASP A 464 -27.98 -8.67 -10.41
N MET A 465 -27.76 -7.38 -10.67
CA MET A 465 -26.74 -6.55 -10.01
C MET A 465 -27.22 -5.10 -9.86
N ASN A 466 -26.73 -4.44 -8.80
CA ASN A 466 -26.87 -3.00 -8.59
C ASN A 466 -25.53 -2.33 -8.92
N ALA A 467 -25.57 -1.17 -9.55
CA ALA A 467 -24.39 -0.37 -9.86
C ALA A 467 -24.63 1.09 -9.49
N TYR A 468 -23.67 1.71 -8.82
CA TYR A 468 -23.70 3.09 -8.40
C TYR A 468 -22.48 3.81 -8.94
N PHE A 469 -22.70 5.00 -9.50
CA PHE A 469 -21.63 5.82 -10.07
C PHE A 469 -21.68 7.21 -9.44
N ASN A 470 -20.51 7.67 -8.98
CA ASN A 470 -20.42 8.88 -8.20
C ASN A 470 -20.53 10.13 -9.09
N SER A 471 -21.50 10.99 -8.80
CA SER A 471 -21.72 12.24 -9.54
C SER A 471 -20.77 13.38 -9.17
N GLU A 472 -19.93 13.20 -8.16
CA GLU A 472 -18.96 14.20 -7.70
C GLU A 472 -17.62 14.09 -8.44
N ILE A 473 -17.43 13.02 -9.21
CA ILE A 473 -16.22 12.77 -10.00
C ILE A 473 -16.24 13.59 -11.30
N THR A 474 -15.07 14.06 -11.71
CA THR A 474 -14.91 14.73 -13.01
C THR A 474 -14.77 13.69 -14.12
N TRP A 475 -15.88 13.37 -14.78
CA TRP A 475 -15.95 12.35 -15.83
C TRP A 475 -15.55 12.85 -17.22
N TYR A 476 -14.83 11.99 -17.93
CA TYR A 476 -14.65 12.04 -19.38
C TYR A 476 -15.71 11.21 -20.10
N TYR A 477 -16.26 11.76 -21.19
CA TYR A 477 -17.22 11.09 -22.06
C TYR A 477 -16.66 11.03 -23.48
N GLU A 478 -16.52 9.83 -24.03
CA GLU A 478 -15.97 9.59 -25.38
C GLU A 478 -16.74 10.37 -26.48
N ASP A 479 -18.06 10.48 -26.34
CA ASP A 479 -18.93 11.12 -27.34
C ASP A 479 -18.75 12.64 -27.45
N ASP A 480 -18.05 13.27 -26.50
CA ASP A 480 -17.78 14.71 -26.54
C ASP A 480 -16.68 15.08 -27.55
N GLY A 481 -15.92 14.10 -28.07
CA GLY A 481 -14.87 14.31 -29.08
C GLY A 481 -13.65 15.11 -28.58
N ASN A 482 -13.60 15.41 -27.28
CA ASN A 482 -12.47 16.06 -26.63
C ASN A 482 -11.39 15.05 -26.26
N THR A 483 -10.17 15.52 -26.07
CA THR A 483 -9.10 14.75 -25.43
C THR A 483 -9.29 14.78 -23.91
N ILE A 484 -9.11 13.63 -23.27
CA ILE A 484 -9.23 13.49 -21.81
C ILE A 484 -8.17 14.35 -21.11
N LYS A 485 -8.55 15.04 -20.03
CA LYS A 485 -7.62 15.85 -19.21
C LYS A 485 -6.98 15.03 -18.09
N GLU A 486 -5.82 15.48 -17.60
CA GLU A 486 -5.07 14.81 -16.50
C GLU A 486 -5.89 14.59 -15.21
N ASN A 487 -6.91 15.43 -14.94
CA ASN A 487 -7.78 15.29 -13.78
C ASN A 487 -9.09 14.57 -14.05
N GLU A 488 -9.38 14.22 -15.30
CA GLU A 488 -10.60 13.52 -15.71
C GLU A 488 -10.40 12.00 -15.67
N THR A 489 -11.48 11.28 -15.37
CA THR A 489 -11.52 9.81 -15.35
C THR A 489 -12.47 9.31 -16.44
N ASP A 490 -12.12 8.26 -17.17
CA ASP A 490 -12.98 7.69 -18.19
C ASP A 490 -14.15 6.90 -17.56
N LEU A 491 -15.39 7.40 -17.75
CA LEU A 491 -16.58 6.77 -17.20
C LEU A 491 -16.87 5.42 -17.84
N LEU A 492 -16.64 5.26 -19.15
CA LEU A 492 -16.90 4.01 -19.85
C LEU A 492 -16.00 2.90 -19.31
N LEU A 493 -14.72 3.20 -19.10
CA LEU A 493 -13.78 2.25 -18.47
C LEU A 493 -14.24 1.87 -17.06
N THR A 494 -14.66 2.85 -16.26
CA THR A 494 -15.14 2.62 -14.89
C THR A 494 -16.40 1.74 -14.89
N ILE A 495 -17.38 1.99 -15.76
CA ILE A 495 -18.59 1.16 -15.85
C ILE A 495 -18.23 -0.30 -16.18
N ILE A 496 -17.29 -0.52 -17.11
CA ILE A 496 -16.87 -1.88 -17.48
C ILE A 496 -16.19 -2.56 -16.28
N HIS A 497 -15.34 -1.85 -15.54
CA HIS A 497 -14.71 -2.34 -14.31
C HIS A 497 -15.76 -2.77 -13.27
N GLU A 498 -16.70 -1.88 -12.93
CA GLU A 498 -17.74 -2.19 -11.95
C GLU A 498 -18.61 -3.37 -12.39
N PHE A 499 -18.99 -3.44 -13.67
CA PHE A 499 -19.81 -4.55 -14.16
C PHE A 499 -19.07 -5.89 -14.02
N VAL A 500 -17.74 -5.94 -14.12
CA VAL A 500 -16.96 -7.17 -13.88
C VAL A 500 -17.05 -7.61 -12.41
N HIS A 501 -17.04 -6.70 -11.44
CA HIS A 501 -17.38 -7.03 -10.05
C HIS A 501 -18.79 -7.59 -9.92
N GLY A 502 -19.78 -6.96 -10.55
CA GLY A 502 -21.17 -7.43 -10.57
C GLY A 502 -21.36 -8.80 -11.22
N LEU A 503 -20.49 -9.19 -12.17
CA LEU A 503 -20.44 -10.52 -12.78
C LEU A 503 -19.81 -11.59 -11.87
N GLY A 504 -19.17 -11.21 -10.77
CA GLY A 504 -18.64 -12.14 -9.79
C GLY A 504 -17.11 -12.16 -9.66
N PHE A 505 -16.40 -11.17 -10.22
CA PHE A 505 -15.00 -10.92 -9.84
C PHE A 505 -14.96 -10.24 -8.47
N VAL A 506 -15.38 -10.98 -7.45
CA VAL A 506 -15.41 -10.54 -6.05
C VAL A 506 -15.00 -11.70 -5.16
N SER A 507 -14.29 -11.37 -4.09
CA SER A 507 -13.79 -12.30 -3.09
C SER A 507 -14.60 -12.15 -1.82
N ALA A 508 -14.81 -13.25 -1.09
CA ALA A 508 -15.42 -13.19 0.23
C ALA A 508 -14.45 -12.70 1.31
N TRP A 509 -13.13 -12.66 1.02
CA TRP A 509 -12.11 -12.27 1.99
C TRP A 509 -12.06 -10.75 2.17
N SER A 510 -12.32 -10.29 3.38
CA SER A 510 -12.24 -8.88 3.78
C SER A 510 -11.73 -8.72 5.21
N ASP A 511 -11.40 -7.49 5.57
CA ASP A 511 -11.06 -7.04 6.92
C ASP A 511 -12.29 -6.58 7.73
N ASP A 512 -13.51 -6.65 7.18
CA ASP A 512 -14.74 -6.24 7.87
C ASP A 512 -14.91 -6.89 9.25
N THR A 513 -14.54 -8.18 9.35
CA THR A 513 -14.60 -8.91 10.63
C THR A 513 -13.54 -8.43 11.61
N TYR A 514 -12.35 -8.08 11.13
CA TYR A 514 -11.31 -7.48 11.95
C TYR A 514 -11.76 -6.10 12.46
N GLU A 515 -12.29 -5.23 11.59
CA GLU A 515 -12.81 -3.91 11.98
C GLU A 515 -13.96 -4.04 12.99
N ARG A 516 -14.81 -5.06 12.84
CA ARG A 516 -15.85 -5.37 13.82
C ARG A 516 -15.29 -5.87 15.15
N PHE A 517 -14.19 -6.60 15.18
CA PHE A 517 -13.64 -7.16 16.43
C PHE A 517 -12.67 -6.20 17.13
N SER A 518 -11.95 -5.38 16.38
CA SER A 518 -10.94 -4.43 16.88
C SER A 518 -11.55 -3.37 17.81
N MET A 519 -12.85 -3.06 17.63
CA MET A 519 -13.59 -2.19 18.55
C MET A 519 -13.75 -2.78 19.96
N TYR A 520 -13.65 -4.10 20.13
CA TYR A 520 -13.77 -4.77 21.43
C TYR A 520 -12.42 -5.17 22.03
N ASP A 521 -11.40 -5.40 21.20
CA ASP A 521 -10.03 -5.65 21.64
C ASP A 521 -9.01 -4.98 20.72
N SER A 522 -8.44 -3.86 21.18
CA SER A 522 -7.41 -3.10 20.47
C SER A 522 -6.04 -3.79 20.40
N THR A 523 -5.84 -4.90 21.11
CA THR A 523 -4.57 -5.66 21.12
C THR A 523 -4.53 -6.75 20.04
N MET A 524 -5.63 -6.95 19.34
CA MET A 524 -5.78 -7.96 18.31
C MET A 524 -4.93 -7.62 17.08
N GLU A 525 -4.17 -8.59 16.60
CA GLU A 525 -3.43 -8.44 15.34
C GLU A 525 -4.41 -8.37 14.16
N LYS A 526 -4.01 -7.64 13.10
CA LYS A 526 -4.80 -7.55 11.87
C LYS A 526 -4.90 -8.92 11.21
N PHE A 527 -6.11 -9.27 10.78
CA PHE A 527 -6.40 -10.54 10.10
C PHE A 527 -7.41 -10.34 8.97
N LEU A 528 -7.45 -11.30 8.04
CA LEU A 528 -8.51 -11.41 7.03
C LEU A 528 -9.31 -12.68 7.25
N THR A 529 -10.62 -12.60 7.03
CA THR A 529 -11.50 -13.77 7.03
C THR A 529 -12.43 -13.73 5.82
N PRO A 530 -12.91 -14.88 5.32
CA PRO A 530 -14.02 -14.88 4.39
C PRO A 530 -15.29 -14.34 5.06
N MET A 531 -16.28 -13.98 4.25
CA MET A 531 -17.55 -13.46 4.74
C MET A 531 -18.26 -14.50 5.63
N PRO A 532 -18.69 -14.15 6.86
CA PRO A 532 -19.49 -15.04 7.68
C PRO A 532 -20.87 -15.29 7.06
N LEU A 533 -21.37 -16.51 7.20
CA LEU A 533 -22.70 -16.89 6.76
C LEU A 533 -23.74 -16.25 7.65
N ASN A 534 -24.46 -15.28 7.10
CA ASN A 534 -25.65 -14.73 7.74
C ASN A 534 -26.83 -15.70 7.60
N PRO A 535 -27.70 -15.81 8.62
CA PRO A 535 -28.84 -16.69 8.58
C PRO A 535 -29.86 -16.50 7.44
N PRO A 536 -30.32 -17.57 6.76
CA PRO A 536 -31.53 -17.51 5.97
C PRO A 536 -32.76 -17.60 6.88
N ASN A 537 -33.66 -16.62 6.80
CA ASN A 537 -34.96 -16.59 7.51
C ASN A 537 -34.86 -16.47 9.03
N GLU A 538 -34.30 -15.36 9.50
CA GLU A 538 -34.16 -15.06 10.91
C GLU A 538 -35.50 -14.82 11.61
N LEU A 539 -35.56 -15.24 12.87
CA LEU A 539 -36.47 -14.61 13.81
C LEU A 539 -36.07 -13.12 13.93
N PRO A 540 -37.01 -12.17 13.88
CA PRO A 540 -36.72 -10.73 13.99
C PRO A 540 -35.85 -10.34 15.20
N GLU A 541 -35.86 -11.17 16.25
CA GLU A 541 -35.08 -11.03 17.48
C GLU A 541 -33.58 -11.35 17.30
N VAL A 542 -33.19 -12.11 16.28
CA VAL A 542 -31.78 -12.43 15.93
C VAL A 542 -31.21 -11.37 14.96
N SER A 543 -32.05 -10.88 14.04
CA SER A 543 -31.64 -9.91 13.01
C SER A 543 -31.43 -8.50 13.54
N ALA A 544 -32.19 -8.12 14.58
CA ALA A 544 -31.98 -6.87 15.31
C ALA A 544 -30.67 -6.86 16.13
N VAL A 545 -29.98 -8.01 16.22
CA VAL A 545 -28.92 -8.26 17.20
C VAL A 545 -27.54 -8.51 16.61
N MET A 546 -27.41 -8.84 15.33
CA MET A 546 -26.07 -9.04 14.73
C MET A 546 -25.18 -7.78 14.76
N ASN A 547 -25.78 -6.60 14.92
CA ASN A 547 -25.06 -5.33 15.12
C ASN A 547 -25.31 -4.71 16.51
N SER A 548 -25.95 -5.42 17.44
CA SER A 548 -26.08 -4.95 18.82
C SER A 548 -25.00 -5.57 19.71
N GLU A 549 -24.47 -4.77 20.62
CA GLU A 549 -23.56 -5.22 21.67
C GLU A 549 -24.24 -6.27 22.58
N GLU A 550 -25.56 -6.22 22.67
CA GLU A 550 -26.39 -7.08 23.50
C GLU A 550 -27.22 -8.05 22.65
N GLY A 551 -26.95 -9.35 22.77
CA GLY A 551 -27.83 -10.42 22.30
C GLY A 551 -27.10 -11.53 21.54
N VAL A 552 -27.83 -12.63 21.32
CA VAL A 552 -27.25 -13.90 20.89
C VAL A 552 -26.67 -13.81 19.48
N GLN A 553 -25.38 -14.16 19.33
CA GLN A 553 -24.67 -14.17 18.05
C GLN A 553 -24.56 -15.60 17.48
N PRO A 554 -25.26 -15.93 16.39
CA PRO A 554 -25.03 -17.19 15.67
C PRO A 554 -23.67 -17.17 14.95
N TYR A 555 -22.98 -18.32 14.93
CA TYR A 555 -21.90 -18.57 13.99
C TYR A 555 -22.17 -19.81 13.17
N TRP A 556 -22.39 -19.62 11.86
CA TRP A 556 -22.78 -20.68 10.93
C TRP A 556 -21.67 -21.04 9.93
N GLY A 557 -20.46 -20.58 10.20
CA GLY A 557 -19.31 -20.73 9.31
C GLY A 557 -19.13 -19.54 8.36
N PHE A 558 -17.97 -19.49 7.76
CA PHE A 558 -17.57 -18.62 6.65
C PHE A 558 -17.91 -19.27 5.31
N VAL A 559 -18.18 -18.43 4.31
CA VAL A 559 -18.49 -18.84 2.94
C VAL A 559 -17.51 -18.24 1.95
N ASP A 560 -17.17 -19.04 0.92
CA ASP A 560 -16.35 -18.59 -0.20
C ASP A 560 -17.25 -18.04 -1.32
N PHE A 561 -16.73 -17.12 -2.12
CA PHE A 561 -17.28 -16.75 -3.42
C PHE A 561 -16.67 -17.61 -4.55
N PRO A 562 -17.29 -17.62 -5.75
CA PRO A 562 -16.78 -18.41 -6.87
C PRO A 562 -15.35 -18.04 -7.29
N LEU A 563 -14.91 -16.80 -7.08
CA LEU A 563 -13.53 -16.38 -7.33
C LEU A 563 -12.53 -17.00 -6.35
N ASP A 564 -12.93 -17.17 -5.08
CA ASP A 564 -12.04 -17.64 -4.00
C ASP A 564 -11.49 -19.05 -4.24
N LYS A 565 -12.19 -19.86 -5.05
CA LYS A 565 -11.71 -21.18 -5.48
C LYS A 565 -10.40 -21.10 -6.30
N LEU A 566 -10.15 -19.94 -6.91
CA LEU A 566 -8.98 -19.68 -7.75
C LEU A 566 -7.88 -18.94 -6.99
N LEU A 567 -8.11 -18.53 -5.74
CA LEU A 567 -7.13 -17.77 -4.95
C LEU A 567 -6.15 -18.69 -4.23
N TYR A 568 -4.87 -18.38 -4.37
CA TYR A 568 -3.77 -19.11 -3.75
C TYR A 568 -2.85 -18.14 -3.02
N GLY A 569 -2.51 -18.47 -1.77
CA GLY A 569 -1.55 -17.77 -0.94
C GLY A 569 -0.30 -18.62 -0.81
N ASN A 570 0.85 -18.15 -1.32
CA ASN A 570 2.10 -18.92 -1.37
C ASN A 570 1.90 -20.34 -1.97
N LYS A 571 1.13 -20.43 -3.06
CA LYS A 571 0.73 -21.68 -3.75
C LYS A 571 -0.16 -22.63 -2.96
N TYR A 572 -0.77 -22.20 -1.86
CA TYR A 572 -1.80 -22.94 -1.13
C TYR A 572 -3.20 -22.35 -1.40
N PRO A 573 -4.20 -23.16 -1.77
CA PRO A 573 -5.56 -22.66 -2.03
C PRO A 573 -6.18 -22.02 -0.78
N LEU A 574 -6.70 -20.80 -0.90
CA LEU A 574 -7.36 -20.09 0.21
C LEU A 574 -8.64 -20.80 0.67
N THR A 575 -9.34 -21.51 -0.22
CA THR A 575 -10.49 -22.36 0.16
C THR A 575 -10.15 -23.38 1.25
N LEU A 576 -8.90 -23.89 1.31
CA LEU A 576 -8.49 -24.79 2.40
C LEU A 576 -8.41 -24.04 3.73
N THR A 577 -7.93 -22.80 3.71
CA THR A 577 -7.93 -21.93 4.88
C THR A 577 -9.35 -21.64 5.35
N THR A 578 -10.30 -21.37 4.44
CA THR A 578 -11.72 -21.23 4.79
C THR A 578 -12.26 -22.48 5.50
N GLN A 579 -11.90 -23.67 5.04
CA GLN A 579 -12.29 -24.93 5.69
C GLN A 579 -11.73 -25.05 7.10
N VAL A 580 -10.46 -24.70 7.30
CA VAL A 580 -9.83 -24.68 8.63
C VAL A 580 -10.50 -23.64 9.53
N LEU A 581 -10.79 -22.43 9.05
CA LEU A 581 -11.50 -21.41 9.82
C LEU A 581 -12.90 -21.87 10.23
N ASN A 582 -13.58 -22.65 9.40
CA ASN A 582 -14.88 -23.25 9.72
C ASN A 582 -14.81 -24.37 10.77
N GLU A 583 -13.64 -24.85 11.15
CA GLU A 583 -13.47 -25.77 12.28
C GLU A 583 -13.44 -25.03 13.63
N TRP A 584 -13.29 -23.69 13.64
CA TRP A 584 -13.25 -22.87 14.87
C TRP A 584 -14.51 -23.01 15.71
N GLY A 585 -15.68 -22.93 15.06
CA GLY A 585 -16.98 -23.13 15.69
C GLY A 585 -17.76 -24.23 14.99
N ASN A 586 -18.44 -25.09 15.74
CA ASN A 586 -19.48 -25.93 15.14
C ASN A 586 -20.54 -24.98 14.55
N SER A 587 -20.99 -25.22 13.31
CA SER A 587 -21.94 -24.33 12.58
C SER A 587 -23.29 -24.12 13.29
N ASN A 588 -23.47 -24.74 14.44
CA ASN A 588 -24.65 -24.72 15.29
C ASN A 588 -24.36 -24.09 16.68
N VAL A 589 -23.32 -23.26 16.80
CA VAL A 589 -22.99 -22.53 18.05
C VAL A 589 -23.65 -21.16 18.06
N MET A 590 -24.22 -20.81 19.22
CA MET A 590 -24.69 -19.47 19.54
C MET A 590 -23.88 -18.92 20.70
N PHE A 591 -23.30 -17.74 20.53
CA PHE A 591 -22.66 -16.96 21.59
C PHE A 591 -23.69 -16.07 22.27
N ALA A 592 -23.54 -15.80 23.57
CA ALA A 592 -24.54 -15.00 24.27
C ALA A 592 -24.51 -13.51 23.88
N ASN A 593 -23.36 -13.03 23.44
CA ASN A 593 -23.11 -11.70 22.90
C ASN A 593 -21.85 -11.70 22.02
N ILE A 594 -21.56 -10.57 21.39
CA ILE A 594 -20.38 -10.41 20.52
C ILE A 594 -19.05 -10.53 21.28
N LEU A 595 -18.99 -10.11 22.54
CA LEU A 595 -17.78 -10.21 23.36
C LEU A 595 -17.40 -11.66 23.65
N ASP A 596 -18.38 -12.54 23.88
CA ASP A 596 -18.16 -13.98 24.06
C ASP A 596 -17.60 -14.61 22.78
N MET A 597 -18.10 -14.18 21.62
CA MET A 597 -17.59 -14.63 20.31
C MET A 597 -16.15 -14.17 20.07
N VAL A 598 -15.83 -12.91 20.38
CA VAL A 598 -14.46 -12.37 20.28
C VAL A 598 -13.52 -13.10 21.24
N ASN A 599 -13.93 -13.35 22.49
CA ASN A 599 -13.14 -14.10 23.45
C ASN A 599 -12.84 -15.52 22.97
N ASP A 600 -13.83 -16.21 22.40
CA ASP A 600 -13.64 -17.56 21.85
C ASP A 600 -12.71 -17.54 20.63
N TRP A 601 -12.81 -16.51 19.78
CA TRP A 601 -11.90 -16.29 18.64
C TRP A 601 -10.45 -16.13 19.12
N LEU A 602 -10.23 -15.27 20.11
CA LEU A 602 -8.90 -15.00 20.67
C LEU A 602 -8.28 -16.23 21.34
N ASN A 603 -9.10 -17.11 21.92
CA ASN A 603 -8.67 -18.38 22.50
C ASN A 603 -8.36 -19.45 21.43
N GLY A 604 -8.94 -19.35 20.23
CA GLY A 604 -8.77 -20.25 19.10
C GLY A 604 -7.43 -20.09 18.37
N LYS A 605 -6.30 -20.27 19.07
CA LYS A 605 -4.94 -19.97 18.58
C LYS A 605 -4.64 -20.46 17.15
N ASN A 606 -4.97 -21.72 16.82
CA ASN A 606 -4.70 -22.27 15.48
C ASN A 606 -5.50 -21.55 14.37
N PHE A 607 -6.75 -21.20 14.63
CA PHE A 607 -7.62 -20.55 13.64
C PHE A 607 -7.24 -19.09 13.45
N ARG A 608 -6.94 -18.41 14.56
CA ARG A 608 -6.46 -17.03 14.57
C ARG A 608 -5.15 -16.88 13.78
N GLU A 609 -4.17 -17.75 14.02
CA GLU A 609 -2.89 -17.75 13.29
C GLU A 609 -3.07 -17.93 11.77
N GLN A 610 -4.09 -18.67 11.33
CA GLN A 610 -4.39 -18.81 9.90
C GLN A 610 -4.95 -17.52 9.29
N ALA A 611 -5.88 -16.85 9.97
CA ALA A 611 -6.45 -15.58 9.53
C ALA A 611 -5.39 -14.46 9.51
N GLU A 612 -4.53 -14.40 10.54
CA GLU A 612 -3.38 -13.51 10.62
C GLU A 612 -2.37 -13.79 9.48
N ALA A 613 -2.09 -15.07 9.17
CA ALA A 613 -1.19 -15.44 8.08
C ALA A 613 -1.71 -14.99 6.71
N VAL A 614 -3.01 -15.06 6.45
CA VAL A 614 -3.61 -14.56 5.20
C VAL A 614 -3.43 -13.04 5.09
N TYR A 615 -3.61 -12.29 6.18
CA TYR A 615 -3.33 -10.86 6.18
C TYR A 615 -1.86 -10.53 5.87
N GLN A 616 -0.91 -11.29 6.44
CA GLN A 616 0.52 -11.12 6.16
C GLN A 616 0.90 -11.45 4.71
N MET A 617 0.18 -12.35 4.05
CA MET A 617 0.33 -12.63 2.62
C MET A 617 -0.33 -11.52 1.79
N ALA A 618 -1.51 -11.05 2.19
CA ALA A 618 -2.25 -10.00 1.49
C ALA A 618 -1.57 -8.61 1.52
N THR A 619 -0.52 -8.44 2.32
CA THR A 619 0.28 -7.21 2.42
C THR A 619 1.66 -7.33 1.78
N LYS A 620 1.94 -8.47 1.13
CA LYS A 620 3.17 -8.72 0.38
C LYS A 620 2.86 -8.92 -1.09
N ARG A 621 3.53 -8.13 -1.92
CA ARG A 621 3.40 -8.19 -3.38
C ARG A 621 3.66 -9.60 -3.91
N GLY A 622 2.69 -10.14 -4.65
CA GLY A 622 2.81 -11.42 -5.35
C GLY A 622 2.58 -12.66 -4.47
N ASP A 623 2.27 -12.51 -3.18
CA ASP A 623 2.02 -13.66 -2.31
C ASP A 623 0.60 -14.24 -2.49
N ILE A 624 -0.37 -13.42 -2.94
CA ILE A 624 -1.71 -13.89 -3.32
C ILE A 624 -1.92 -13.75 -4.82
N THR A 625 -2.25 -14.87 -5.45
CA THR A 625 -2.38 -14.99 -6.90
C THR A 625 -3.62 -15.79 -7.27
N ILE A 626 -4.18 -15.51 -8.45
CA ILE A 626 -5.16 -16.35 -9.12
C ILE A 626 -4.41 -17.44 -9.90
N MET A 627 -4.69 -18.70 -9.57
CA MET A 627 -4.11 -19.87 -10.23
C MET A 627 -5.19 -20.67 -10.97
N ILE A 628 -4.90 -21.07 -12.21
CA ILE A 628 -5.76 -21.96 -13.02
C ILE A 628 -4.86 -23.07 -13.57
N ASP A 629 -5.28 -24.33 -13.40
CA ASP A 629 -4.51 -25.51 -13.83
C ASP A 629 -3.04 -25.52 -13.36
N ASP A 630 -2.80 -25.15 -12.09
CA ASP A 630 -1.48 -25.00 -11.47
C ASP A 630 -0.56 -23.93 -12.12
N VAL A 631 -1.11 -23.07 -12.98
CA VAL A 631 -0.42 -21.94 -13.60
C VAL A 631 -0.91 -20.64 -12.97
N GLU A 632 0.04 -19.76 -12.67
CA GLU A 632 -0.25 -18.40 -12.20
C GLU A 632 -0.81 -17.56 -13.36
N ILE A 633 -2.00 -17.01 -13.17
CA ILE A 633 -2.71 -16.24 -14.19
C ILE A 633 -2.65 -14.75 -13.88
N MET A 634 -2.94 -14.36 -12.63
CA MET A 634 -2.88 -12.96 -12.19
C MET A 634 -2.42 -12.83 -10.73
N ALA A 635 -1.59 -11.83 -10.43
CA ALA A 635 -1.28 -11.43 -9.06
C ALA A 635 -2.31 -10.40 -8.56
N LEU A 636 -2.79 -10.57 -7.33
CA LEU A 636 -3.74 -9.64 -6.71
C LEU A 636 -3.01 -8.43 -6.10
N GLU A 637 -3.73 -7.32 -5.97
CA GLU A 637 -3.24 -6.11 -5.30
C GLU A 637 -3.07 -6.39 -3.81
N THR A 638 -1.87 -6.82 -3.48
CA THR A 638 -1.44 -7.22 -2.15
C THR A 638 -0.20 -6.46 -1.72
N SER A 639 0.23 -5.48 -2.52
CA SER A 639 1.42 -4.68 -2.24
C SER A 639 1.13 -3.50 -1.29
N LEU A 640 -0.15 -3.27 -0.96
CA LEU A 640 -0.60 -2.21 -0.07
C LEU A 640 -0.20 -2.51 1.39
N SER A 641 0.66 -1.67 1.95
CA SER A 641 1.15 -1.80 3.33
C SER A 641 1.01 -0.48 4.10
N PRO A 642 0.10 -0.41 5.10
CA PRO A 642 -0.85 -1.45 5.49
C PRO A 642 -1.94 -1.64 4.44
N PHE A 643 -2.64 -2.79 4.52
CA PHE A 643 -3.91 -2.99 3.84
C PHE A 643 -4.82 -1.77 4.12
N GLN A 644 -5.35 -1.15 3.07
CA GLN A 644 -6.19 0.06 3.17
C GLN A 644 -7.67 -0.31 3.14
N ASP A 645 -8.51 0.51 3.76
CA ASP A 645 -9.97 0.32 3.72
C ASP A 645 -10.45 0.26 2.27
N GLY A 646 -11.14 -0.82 1.89
CA GLY A 646 -11.60 -1.05 0.52
C GLY A 646 -10.57 -1.70 -0.42
N SER A 647 -9.30 -1.79 -0.02
CA SER A 647 -8.39 -2.76 -0.65
C SER A 647 -8.94 -4.15 -0.35
N SER A 648 -9.08 -4.97 -1.36
CA SER A 648 -9.71 -6.27 -1.24
C SER A 648 -9.03 -7.21 -2.21
N LEU A 649 -9.17 -8.51 -1.99
CA LEU A 649 -8.67 -9.55 -2.89
C LEU A 649 -9.51 -9.64 -4.19
N THR A 650 -9.99 -8.49 -4.67
CA THR A 650 -10.83 -8.29 -5.85
C THR A 650 -10.18 -7.37 -6.90
N HIS A 651 -8.97 -6.88 -6.64
CA HIS A 651 -8.17 -6.08 -7.57
C HIS A 651 -6.85 -6.76 -7.89
N VAL A 652 -6.29 -6.48 -9.06
CA VAL A 652 -4.97 -6.96 -9.51
C VAL A 652 -3.87 -5.95 -9.22
N ASP A 653 -2.63 -6.42 -9.08
CA ASP A 653 -1.47 -5.58 -8.75
C ASP A 653 -1.29 -4.43 -9.75
N GLN A 654 -1.48 -3.20 -9.27
CA GLN A 654 -1.48 -1.98 -10.07
C GLN A 654 -0.16 -1.84 -10.85
N SER A 655 0.96 -2.05 -10.17
CA SER A 655 2.29 -1.84 -10.77
C SER A 655 2.65 -2.86 -11.83
N THR A 656 2.03 -4.04 -11.79
CA THR A 656 2.24 -5.13 -12.74
C THR A 656 1.32 -5.00 -13.94
N TYR A 657 0.04 -4.68 -13.73
CA TYR A 657 -0.97 -4.80 -14.78
C TYR A 657 -1.38 -3.48 -15.44
N ALA A 658 -1.10 -2.31 -14.84
CA ALA A 658 -1.56 -1.02 -15.36
C ALA A 658 -1.09 -0.68 -16.79
N THR A 659 0.00 -1.30 -17.27
CA THR A 659 0.52 -1.09 -18.64
C THR A 659 0.43 -2.33 -19.53
N THR A 660 -0.35 -3.33 -19.11
CA THR A 660 -0.51 -4.63 -19.82
C THR A 660 -1.93 -4.75 -20.38
N ASP A 661 -2.23 -5.83 -21.11
CA ASP A 661 -3.58 -6.08 -21.62
C ASP A 661 -4.63 -6.31 -20.49
N ASP A 662 -4.21 -6.67 -19.27
CA ASP A 662 -5.08 -6.98 -18.13
C ASP A 662 -5.22 -5.82 -17.12
N TYR A 663 -5.21 -4.58 -17.64
CA TYR A 663 -5.22 -3.36 -16.84
C TYR A 663 -6.55 -3.06 -16.12
N LEU A 664 -7.66 -3.66 -16.54
CA LEU A 664 -9.00 -3.24 -16.14
C LEU A 664 -9.26 -3.37 -14.63
N MET A 665 -8.82 -4.46 -14.00
CA MET A 665 -9.12 -4.75 -12.58
C MET A 665 -8.08 -4.17 -11.61
N CYS A 666 -7.27 -3.22 -12.05
CA CYS A 666 -6.39 -2.49 -11.13
C CYS A 666 -7.24 -1.61 -10.21
N TYR A 667 -6.84 -1.45 -8.93
CA TYR A 667 -7.66 -0.77 -7.92
C TYR A 667 -7.75 0.76 -8.13
N SER A 668 -6.71 1.38 -8.70
CA SER A 668 -6.69 2.83 -8.92
C SER A 668 -7.22 3.18 -10.30
N ALA A 669 -8.21 4.06 -10.34
CA ALA A 669 -8.72 4.63 -11.58
C ALA A 669 -7.61 5.37 -12.36
N MET A 670 -7.47 5.08 -13.65
CA MET A 670 -6.54 5.78 -14.54
C MET A 670 -7.08 7.17 -14.88
N ARG A 671 -6.40 8.22 -14.43
CA ARG A 671 -6.73 9.60 -14.80
C ARG A 671 -5.95 10.04 -16.03
N GLY A 672 -6.56 10.85 -16.88
CA GLY A 672 -5.90 11.39 -18.07
C GLY A 672 -5.64 10.40 -19.20
N ILE A 673 -6.21 9.19 -19.15
CA ILE A 673 -6.08 8.19 -20.20
C ILE A 673 -7.48 7.68 -20.56
N SER A 674 -7.83 7.74 -21.86
CA SER A 674 -9.14 7.28 -22.35
C SER A 674 -9.08 5.81 -22.75
N LEU A 675 -10.25 5.14 -22.76
CA LEU A 675 -10.37 3.78 -23.26
C LEU A 675 -9.90 3.64 -24.72
N ASN A 676 -10.14 4.67 -25.53
CA ASN A 676 -9.72 4.69 -26.93
C ASN A 676 -8.19 4.79 -27.07
N ASP A 677 -7.51 5.48 -26.14
CA ASP A 677 -6.04 5.52 -26.12
C ASP A 677 -5.46 4.18 -25.69
N LEU A 678 -6.05 3.53 -24.68
CA LEU A 678 -5.67 2.18 -24.25
C LEU A 678 -5.94 1.15 -25.34
N SER A 679 -7.05 1.25 -26.06
CA SER A 679 -7.40 0.33 -27.15
C SER A 679 -6.42 0.38 -28.33
N LYS A 680 -5.66 1.47 -28.49
CA LYS A 680 -4.58 1.56 -29.49
C LYS A 680 -3.34 0.75 -29.08
N LEU A 681 -3.07 0.67 -27.77
CA LEU A 681 -1.96 -0.09 -27.21
C LEU A 681 -2.33 -1.56 -27.02
N HIS A 682 -3.57 -1.81 -26.61
CA HIS A 682 -4.12 -3.11 -26.24
C HIS A 682 -5.31 -3.44 -27.15
N PRO A 683 -5.09 -4.07 -28.32
CA PRO A 683 -6.11 -4.22 -29.35
C PRO A 683 -7.25 -5.20 -28.99
N LEU A 684 -7.10 -5.98 -27.92
CA LEU A 684 -8.17 -6.83 -27.36
C LEU A 684 -9.15 -6.03 -26.48
N GLY A 685 -8.79 -4.78 -26.15
CA GLY A 685 -9.52 -3.83 -25.31
C GLY A 685 -9.61 -4.24 -23.83
N PRO A 686 -10.52 -3.64 -23.03
CA PRO A 686 -10.44 -3.65 -21.57
C PRO A 686 -10.60 -5.02 -20.90
N LEU A 687 -11.31 -5.96 -21.52
CA LEU A 687 -11.33 -7.32 -21.01
C LEU A 687 -10.08 -8.04 -21.54
N GLY A 688 -9.00 -8.01 -20.77
CA GLY A 688 -7.73 -8.65 -21.09
C GLY A 688 -7.80 -10.19 -21.13
N PRO A 689 -6.78 -10.85 -21.71
CA PRO A 689 -6.78 -12.30 -21.90
C PRO A 689 -6.81 -13.08 -20.58
N SER A 690 -6.10 -12.62 -19.54
CA SER A 690 -6.03 -13.29 -18.24
C SER A 690 -7.35 -13.11 -17.49
N LEU A 691 -7.94 -11.92 -17.53
CA LEU A 691 -9.27 -11.65 -16.98
C LEU A 691 -10.34 -12.51 -17.65
N VAL A 692 -10.31 -12.63 -18.98
CA VAL A 692 -11.23 -13.49 -19.74
C VAL A 692 -11.07 -14.95 -19.36
N HIS A 693 -9.84 -15.42 -19.11
CA HIS A 693 -9.59 -16.76 -18.62
C HIS A 693 -10.26 -16.99 -17.25
N VAL A 694 -10.12 -16.04 -16.32
CA VAL A 694 -10.80 -16.11 -15.01
C VAL A 694 -12.31 -16.14 -15.15
N LEU A 695 -12.91 -15.27 -15.97
CA LEU A 695 -14.35 -15.27 -16.20
C LEU A 695 -14.84 -16.58 -16.85
N ALA A 696 -14.04 -17.20 -17.70
CA ALA A 696 -14.33 -18.50 -18.27
C ALA A 696 -14.30 -19.62 -17.21
N GLU A 697 -13.33 -19.58 -16.29
CA GLU A 697 -13.26 -20.50 -15.14
C GLU A 697 -14.38 -20.30 -14.13
N LEU A 698 -14.90 -19.07 -13.98
CA LEU A 698 -16.13 -18.83 -13.25
C LEU A 698 -17.35 -19.46 -13.94
N GLY A 699 -17.31 -19.66 -15.26
CA GLY A 699 -18.34 -20.36 -16.03
C GLY A 699 -19.07 -19.51 -17.08
N TYR A 700 -18.55 -18.31 -17.40
CA TYR A 700 -19.01 -17.53 -18.54
C TYR A 700 -18.49 -18.10 -19.86
N PHE A 701 -19.34 -18.15 -20.87
CA PHE A 701 -18.92 -18.58 -22.21
C PHE A 701 -18.32 -17.40 -22.96
N ILE A 702 -17.24 -17.64 -23.70
CA ILE A 702 -16.54 -16.59 -24.47
C ILE A 702 -17.03 -16.59 -25.92
N GLN A 703 -17.19 -15.42 -26.50
CA GLN A 703 -17.59 -15.23 -27.89
C GLN A 703 -16.55 -15.86 -28.83
N PRO A 704 -16.96 -16.62 -29.87
CA PRO A 704 -16.01 -17.27 -30.78
C PRO A 704 -15.01 -16.31 -31.45
N SER A 705 -15.45 -15.08 -31.76
CA SER A 705 -14.63 -14.01 -32.34
C SER A 705 -13.53 -13.52 -31.41
N TYR A 706 -13.75 -13.58 -30.09
CA TYR A 706 -12.75 -13.21 -29.11
C TYR A 706 -11.87 -14.43 -28.77
N ASN A 707 -12.49 -15.60 -28.61
CA ASN A 707 -11.83 -16.83 -28.19
C ASN A 707 -10.77 -17.35 -29.17
N GLN A 708 -10.80 -16.92 -30.44
CA GLN A 708 -9.73 -17.22 -31.40
C GLN A 708 -8.36 -16.66 -30.97
N HIS A 709 -8.31 -15.67 -30.07
CA HIS A 709 -7.08 -15.05 -29.58
C HIS A 709 -6.59 -15.65 -28.25
N VAL A 710 -7.50 -16.11 -27.37
CA VAL A 710 -7.15 -16.58 -26.01
C VAL A 710 -7.23 -18.10 -25.87
N ASN A 711 -8.02 -18.79 -26.71
CA ASN A 711 -8.14 -20.25 -26.74
C ASN A 711 -8.53 -20.88 -25.38
N VAL A 712 -9.57 -20.34 -24.75
CA VAL A 712 -10.07 -20.80 -23.45
C VAL A 712 -11.29 -21.70 -23.62
N LYS A 713 -11.44 -22.68 -22.73
CA LYS A 713 -12.59 -23.58 -22.69
C LYS A 713 -13.35 -23.43 -21.37
N THR A 714 -14.56 -22.91 -21.45
CA THR A 714 -15.47 -22.82 -20.30
C THR A 714 -15.98 -24.21 -19.87
N VAL A 715 -15.77 -24.57 -18.61
CA VAL A 715 -16.39 -25.74 -17.96
C VAL A 715 -17.24 -25.25 -16.79
N GLN A 716 -18.54 -25.58 -16.80
CA GLN A 716 -19.43 -25.21 -15.70
C GLN A 716 -19.30 -26.22 -14.56
N PRO A 717 -19.20 -25.75 -13.30
CA PRO A 717 -19.09 -26.65 -12.16
C PRO A 717 -20.40 -27.39 -11.91
N ASN A 718 -20.29 -28.58 -11.33
CA ASN A 718 -21.46 -29.34 -10.90
C ASN A 718 -21.89 -28.88 -9.50
N ILE A 719 -22.93 -28.06 -9.44
CA ILE A 719 -23.42 -27.44 -8.22
C ILE A 719 -24.90 -27.75 -7.97
N SER A 720 -25.29 -27.73 -6.70
CA SER A 720 -26.69 -27.83 -6.26
C SER A 720 -27.00 -26.75 -5.24
N PHE A 721 -28.27 -26.38 -5.09
CA PHE A 721 -28.67 -25.46 -4.01
C PHE A 721 -28.24 -26.02 -2.66
N TRP A 722 -27.63 -25.16 -1.84
CA TRP A 722 -27.29 -25.53 -0.48
C TRP A 722 -28.58 -25.79 0.31
N VAL A 723 -28.63 -26.92 1.01
CA VAL A 723 -29.75 -27.27 1.87
C VAL A 723 -29.27 -27.10 3.31
N PRO A 724 -29.88 -26.19 4.09
CA PRO A 724 -29.50 -26.03 5.49
C PRO A 724 -29.67 -27.34 6.26
N PRO A 725 -28.67 -27.77 7.04
CA PRO A 725 -28.83 -28.82 8.03
C PRO A 725 -30.08 -28.60 8.92
N ILE A 726 -30.81 -29.68 9.20
CA ILE A 726 -32.08 -29.64 9.96
C ILE A 726 -31.86 -29.19 11.40
N ASP A 727 -30.66 -29.38 11.93
CA ASP A 727 -30.24 -29.07 13.28
C ASP A 727 -29.61 -27.67 13.43
N LEU A 728 -29.59 -26.84 12.38
CA LEU A 728 -29.10 -25.45 12.44
C LEU A 728 -29.86 -24.62 13.47
N VAL A 729 -29.16 -24.28 14.54
CA VAL A 729 -29.66 -23.49 15.67
C VAL A 729 -29.95 -22.06 15.23
N GLY A 730 -31.07 -21.49 15.67
CA GLY A 730 -31.45 -20.11 15.34
C GLY A 730 -32.25 -19.98 14.04
N THR A 731 -32.68 -21.10 13.47
CA THR A 731 -33.60 -21.16 12.32
C THR A 731 -35.05 -21.35 12.77
N VAL A 732 -36.01 -21.07 11.87
CA VAL A 732 -37.44 -21.38 12.10
C VAL A 732 -37.66 -22.87 12.40
N THR A 733 -36.81 -23.75 11.87
CA THR A 733 -36.88 -25.21 12.03
C THR A 733 -36.23 -25.72 13.31
N ASN A 734 -35.25 -25.01 13.87
CA ASN A 734 -34.62 -25.33 15.16
C ASN A 734 -34.32 -24.04 15.96
N PRO A 735 -35.32 -23.48 16.66
CA PRO A 735 -35.17 -22.25 17.42
C PRO A 735 -34.47 -22.43 18.78
N SER A 736 -34.09 -23.66 19.17
CA SER A 736 -33.54 -23.95 20.49
C SER A 736 -32.02 -23.73 20.54
N PRO A 737 -31.49 -22.80 21.35
CA PRO A 737 -30.07 -22.53 21.40
C PRO A 737 -29.33 -23.56 22.24
N ALA A 738 -28.36 -24.26 21.64
CA ALA A 738 -27.21 -24.73 22.41
C ALA A 738 -26.31 -23.52 22.65
N VAL A 739 -26.52 -22.81 23.75
CA VAL A 739 -25.68 -21.66 24.13
C VAL A 739 -24.32 -22.21 24.59
N SER A 740 -23.25 -21.82 23.91
CA SER A 740 -21.89 -21.98 24.43
C SER A 740 -21.69 -20.94 25.54
N ILE A 741 -21.45 -21.39 26.77
CA ILE A 741 -21.07 -20.51 27.89
C ILE A 741 -19.60 -20.76 28.16
N ASN A 742 -18.73 -20.10 27.40
CA ASN A 742 -17.28 -20.16 27.63
C ASN A 742 -16.78 -18.73 27.93
N ALA A 743 -17.20 -18.21 29.08
CA ALA A 743 -16.80 -16.89 29.56
C ALA A 743 -15.64 -17.04 30.55
N ASP A 744 -14.44 -17.26 30.03
CA ASP A 744 -13.17 -17.04 30.74
C ASP A 744 -12.15 -16.57 29.69
N GLY A 745 -12.20 -15.28 29.33
CA GLY A 745 -11.34 -14.66 28.31
C GLY A 745 -11.03 -13.18 28.64
N PRO A 746 -9.92 -12.63 28.11
CA PRO A 746 -9.35 -11.35 28.55
C PRO A 746 -10.03 -10.10 27.96
N ALA A 747 -11.01 -10.23 27.06
CA ALA A 747 -11.70 -9.07 26.49
C ALA A 747 -12.61 -8.45 27.57
N HIS A 748 -12.08 -7.44 28.26
CA HIS A 748 -12.83 -6.61 29.18
C HIS A 748 -13.25 -5.32 28.48
N ILE A 749 -14.52 -4.96 28.61
CA ILE A 749 -15.00 -3.60 28.34
C ILE A 749 -14.10 -2.64 29.15
N PRO A 750 -13.52 -1.58 28.57
CA PRO A 750 -12.75 -0.61 29.34
C PRO A 750 -13.64 0.01 30.43
N SER A 751 -13.47 -0.47 31.65
CA SER A 751 -14.10 0.14 32.81
C SER A 751 -13.30 1.41 33.12
N ALA A 752 -13.98 2.53 33.30
CA ALA A 752 -13.36 3.78 33.72
C ALA A 752 -12.91 3.69 35.20
N SER A 753 -12.01 2.77 35.54
CA SER A 753 -11.43 2.64 36.88
C SER A 753 -10.22 1.71 37.04
N ASP A 754 -9.66 1.08 35.99
CA ASP A 754 -8.57 0.12 36.21
C ASP A 754 -7.19 0.74 35.98
N THR A 755 -6.60 1.20 37.09
CA THR A 755 -5.15 1.43 37.21
C THR A 755 -4.51 0.12 37.71
N PRO A 756 -3.48 -0.45 37.05
CA PRO A 756 -2.80 -1.62 37.58
C PRO A 756 -1.75 -1.19 38.60
N SER A 757 -2.06 -1.42 39.87
CA SER A 757 -1.04 -1.71 40.87
C SER A 757 -0.60 -3.17 40.74
N SER A 758 0.68 -3.45 40.47
CA SER A 758 1.47 -4.39 41.28
C SER A 758 2.88 -4.65 40.76
N SER A 759 3.82 -4.41 41.68
CA SER A 759 5.02 -5.20 42.01
C SER A 759 5.39 -6.43 41.16
N ALA A 760 6.59 -6.32 40.59
CA ALA A 760 7.80 -7.04 40.98
C ALA A 760 8.20 -8.37 40.32
N SER A 761 9.50 -8.35 39.99
CA SER A 761 10.44 -9.45 39.77
C SER A 761 10.41 -10.07 38.37
N SER A 762 11.54 -10.18 37.67
CA SER A 762 12.73 -10.86 38.19
C SER A 762 13.94 -10.81 37.23
N PHE A 763 15.15 -11.02 37.79
CA PHE A 763 16.39 -11.53 37.16
C PHE A 763 17.06 -10.65 36.06
N ILE A 764 18.35 -10.27 36.08
CA ILE A 764 19.60 -10.90 36.54
C ILE A 764 20.64 -9.80 36.85
N SER A 765 21.37 -9.95 37.96
CA SER A 765 22.69 -9.34 38.19
C SER A 765 23.77 -10.39 38.00
N SER A 766 24.87 -10.07 37.31
CA SER A 766 26.27 -10.27 37.75
C SER A 766 27.29 -10.44 36.61
N LEU A 767 28.32 -9.57 36.58
CA LEU A 767 29.78 -9.83 36.51
C LEU A 767 30.48 -8.49 36.12
N LEU A 768 31.07 -7.73 37.04
CA LEU A 768 32.42 -7.80 37.66
C LEU A 768 33.59 -7.19 36.83
N LEU A 769 34.18 -6.14 37.42
CA LEU A 769 35.57 -5.62 37.36
C LEU A 769 36.10 -5.09 35.99
N SER A 770 36.73 -3.91 35.87
CA SER A 770 37.80 -3.36 36.71
C SER A 770 38.16 -1.88 36.38
N SER A 771 38.52 -1.15 37.45
CA SER A 771 39.57 -0.11 37.64
C SER A 771 39.82 1.09 36.69
N SER A 772 39.97 2.25 37.36
CA SER A 772 40.75 3.48 37.05
C SER A 772 40.07 4.48 36.09
N LEU A 773 39.97 5.79 36.33
CA LEU A 773 40.85 6.73 37.01
C LEU A 773 40.09 7.78 37.84
N SER A 774 40.86 8.39 38.74
CA SER A 774 40.57 9.40 39.75
C SER A 774 40.41 10.84 39.27
N SER A 775 39.74 11.61 40.13
CA SER A 775 39.95 13.04 40.48
C SER A 775 39.28 14.16 39.66
N LEU A 776 38.80 15.16 40.42
CA LEU A 776 37.96 16.33 40.09
C LEU A 776 36.46 15.98 40.04
N SER A 777 35.55 16.50 40.87
CA SER A 777 35.56 17.77 41.61
C SER A 777 34.48 17.74 42.72
N VAL A 778 34.91 17.64 43.98
CA VAL A 778 34.08 18.00 45.15
C VAL A 778 34.46 19.43 45.52
N SER A 779 33.89 20.44 44.84
CA SER A 779 33.98 21.88 45.20
C SER A 779 33.03 22.78 44.39
N LEU A 780 31.81 22.34 44.06
CA LEU A 780 30.83 23.24 43.42
C LEU A 780 29.37 22.95 43.80
N PHE A 781 29.11 22.61 45.07
CA PHE A 781 27.74 22.42 45.59
C PHE A 781 27.26 23.51 46.55
N ILE A 782 27.95 24.65 46.60
CA ILE A 782 27.56 25.79 47.45
C ILE A 782 27.77 27.09 46.68
N CYS A 783 26.97 27.34 45.62
CA CYS A 783 26.61 28.69 45.16
C CYS A 783 25.58 28.63 44.00
N ILE A 784 24.37 28.10 44.23
CA ILE A 784 23.27 28.22 43.25
C ILE A 784 22.07 28.86 43.95
N LYS A 785 22.06 30.19 43.94
CA LYS A 785 20.88 30.98 44.28
C LYS A 785 20.89 32.34 43.55
N GLN A 786 21.14 32.35 42.24
CA GLN A 786 20.67 33.41 41.34
C GLN A 786 20.96 33.01 39.88
N SER A 787 19.91 32.89 39.05
CA SER A 787 19.94 32.65 37.59
C SER A 787 20.44 31.28 37.08
N PRO A 788 19.55 30.28 36.95
CA PRO A 788 19.87 28.99 36.32
C PRO A 788 19.86 29.01 34.77
N GLY A 789 19.33 30.05 34.13
CA GLY A 789 19.09 30.06 32.67
C GLY A 789 20.36 30.20 31.81
N LEU A 790 21.34 30.98 32.24
CA LEU A 790 22.53 31.29 31.42
C LEU A 790 23.62 30.22 31.46
N LEU A 791 23.71 29.45 32.56
CA LEU A 791 24.70 28.38 32.68
C LEU A 791 24.28 27.12 31.91
N PHE A 792 22.97 26.82 31.91
CA PHE A 792 22.41 25.75 31.07
C PHE A 792 22.59 26.09 29.60
N PHE A 793 22.36 27.34 29.20
CA PHE A 793 22.57 27.82 27.82
C PHE A 793 24.02 27.66 27.35
N TYR A 794 25.00 27.98 28.21
CA TYR A 794 26.41 27.89 27.85
C TYR A 794 26.92 26.44 27.78
N ILE A 795 26.46 25.58 28.70
CA ILE A 795 26.80 24.14 28.73
C ILE A 795 26.12 23.38 27.58
N PHE A 796 24.88 23.74 27.20
CA PHE A 796 24.18 23.13 26.08
C PHE A 796 24.77 23.54 24.73
N ILE A 797 25.15 24.81 24.55
CA ILE A 797 25.86 25.25 23.33
C ILE A 797 27.24 24.58 23.24
N THR A 798 27.97 24.43 24.35
CA THR A 798 29.25 23.69 24.28
C THR A 798 29.06 22.19 24.03
N LEU A 799 28.02 21.53 24.55
CA LEU A 799 27.77 20.11 24.29
C LEU A 799 27.16 19.83 22.90
N ALA A 800 26.26 20.69 22.41
CA ALA A 800 25.64 20.58 21.09
C ALA A 800 26.61 20.93 19.94
N PHE A 801 27.61 21.79 20.19
CA PHE A 801 28.58 22.20 19.17
C PHE A 801 29.98 21.57 19.30
N SER A 802 30.32 20.91 20.42
CA SER A 802 31.67 20.29 20.60
C SER A 802 31.73 18.78 20.35
N TYR A 803 30.60 18.12 20.09
CA TYR A 803 30.58 16.71 19.66
C TYR A 803 29.76 16.50 18.38
N PRO A 804 30.24 16.94 17.20
CA PRO A 804 29.74 16.44 15.94
C PRO A 804 30.53 15.18 15.55
N CYS A 805 29.83 14.08 15.28
CA CYS A 805 30.20 13.03 14.33
C CYS A 805 31.70 12.67 14.22
N TYR A 806 32.34 12.29 15.33
CA TYR A 806 33.60 11.54 15.29
C TYR A 806 33.41 10.23 16.07
N TYR A 807 32.82 9.25 15.40
CA TYR A 807 33.14 7.83 15.49
C TYR A 807 32.70 7.13 14.21
#